data_AF-A0A540X0E8-F1
#
_entry.id   AF-A0A540X0E8-F1
#
_cell.length_a   1.000
_cell.length_b   1.000
_cell.length_c   1.000
_cell.angle_alpha   90.00
_cell.angle_beta   90.00
_cell.angle_gamma   90.00
#
_symmetry.space_group_name_H-M   'P 1'
#
loop_
_entity.id
_entity.type
_entity.pdbx_description
1 polymer ?
#
loop_
_entity_poly.entity_id
_entity_poly.type
_entity_poly.pdbx_seq_one_letter_code
_entity_poly.pdbx_strand_id
1 'polypeptide(L)'
;MHEQAARGRTVIQRLRLRGAELEPLSARLRLEAVLAGADLLPPGLPPSATVCIRRLMDPKPGVLPLNQQALRPPAAWNEALSSVLREQVARAARPAHGVVPPGAEAVLFADPSELLACLASDVSRGLASAHWWWRGLFSNADLSRTVVTEWLRAPEYVPSALEFLTRRREVRAVVSLFTPPEARALLTRVLQVHGLSAAALDAPSRDVGGERPTVPASSPSTLKSDGTVLATSAPWESWAPEARTLKDSREHGALLGVALTLRRAPVEARRLEFLPAVGIWRDAHEALAVPSPFAPHEARHAAPPEPVVASVLPKPHSEAAPDDTEFAPPVDDLLKGPGLETSPSEGATTKQSASRGEATTADEGVLERPDTHGVSKAIESPPSDGRTLPRHASPASATEDLSRSPVHTTTPPTPLRELEPPSGRAWGLPFSTRLGGLFYLVNLGLFLELYGDFSMPAHPNLPLSLWDFVTLVGRRLCVDPRPSDPVWKVLALLAGRKPGALPGQDFAPPDAWRIPPAWLRTFRAACDSHWTWSVRERRLRVRHPAGFLVLDVPCDERDADVLVNRELAPYSVGSAFTLSRGDETGRLDTEPLERWLGWLVPFCRARLCRALGVSSEDASALDATLLAHDARLHVTEGHVDVVLFLSQLPLAVRIAGLDRDIGWLPSEGRHLTFHFE
;
A
#
# COMPACT_ATOMS: atom_id res chain seq x y z
N MET A 1 -8.98 -10.61 -4.11
CA MET A 1 -9.68 -11.35 -3.04
C MET A 1 -11.10 -11.69 -3.49
N HIS A 2 -11.52 -12.94 -3.32
CA HIS A 2 -12.92 -13.38 -3.44
C HIS A 2 -13.80 -12.62 -2.44
N GLU A 3 -15.11 -12.43 -2.72
CA GLU A 3 -16.00 -11.66 -1.83
C GLU A 3 -16.06 -12.16 -0.38
N GLN A 4 -15.83 -13.47 -0.21
CA GLN A 4 -15.84 -14.17 1.09
C GLN A 4 -14.62 -13.84 1.96
N ALA A 5 -13.62 -13.16 1.40
CA ALA A 5 -12.38 -12.75 2.07
C ALA A 5 -12.10 -11.25 1.93
N ALA A 6 -13.11 -10.42 1.63
CA ALA A 6 -12.95 -8.97 1.60
C ALA A 6 -12.72 -8.40 3.01
N ARG A 7 -11.84 -7.38 3.12
CA ARG A 7 -11.44 -6.78 4.40
C ARG A 7 -12.66 -6.37 5.25
N GLY A 8 -12.56 -6.58 6.57
CA GLY A 8 -13.59 -6.19 7.54
C GLY A 8 -14.90 -6.98 7.49
N ARG A 9 -15.05 -7.99 6.63
CA ARG A 9 -16.25 -8.84 6.57
C ARG A 9 -16.07 -10.13 7.37
N THR A 10 -17.03 -10.44 8.24
CA THR A 10 -17.21 -11.80 8.79
C THR A 10 -18.17 -12.57 7.89
N VAL A 11 -17.83 -13.82 7.54
CA VAL A 11 -18.63 -14.68 6.65
C VAL A 11 -18.95 -16.01 7.32
N ILE A 12 -20.23 -16.24 7.62
CA ILE A 12 -20.71 -17.47 8.26
C ILE A 12 -21.23 -18.43 7.17
N GLN A 13 -20.35 -19.31 6.68
CA GLN A 13 -20.68 -20.28 5.62
C GLN A 13 -21.87 -21.21 5.97
N ARG A 14 -22.04 -21.57 7.25
CA ARG A 14 -23.15 -22.42 7.70
C ARG A 14 -23.48 -22.22 9.17
N LEU A 15 -24.59 -21.55 9.45
CA LEU A 15 -25.23 -21.56 10.76
C LEU A 15 -26.06 -22.85 10.93
N ARG A 16 -26.17 -23.37 12.16
CA ARG A 16 -27.08 -24.48 12.52
C ARG A 16 -27.84 -24.12 13.79
N LEU A 17 -29.14 -23.89 13.67
CA LEU A 17 -30.03 -23.56 14.78
C LEU A 17 -30.72 -24.82 15.34
N ARG A 18 -31.09 -24.78 16.63
CA ARG A 18 -31.95 -25.77 17.29
C ARG A 18 -32.90 -25.04 18.23
N GLY A 19 -34.19 -25.34 18.12
CA GLY A 19 -35.25 -24.82 18.99
C GLY A 19 -36.61 -25.36 18.55
N ALA A 20 -37.60 -25.28 19.43
CA ALA A 20 -38.98 -25.62 19.10
C ALA A 20 -39.66 -24.46 18.34
N GLU A 21 -40.62 -24.78 17.47
CA GLU A 21 -41.56 -23.82 16.84
C GLU A 21 -40.91 -22.66 16.04
N LEU A 22 -39.69 -22.84 15.56
CA LEU A 22 -38.97 -21.86 14.74
C LEU A 22 -39.26 -22.06 13.24
N GLU A 23 -39.97 -21.12 12.63
CA GLU A 23 -40.10 -21.02 11.18
C GLU A 23 -38.72 -20.70 10.54
N PRO A 24 -38.22 -21.50 9.57
CA PRO A 24 -36.84 -21.37 9.08
C PRO A 24 -36.47 -20.01 8.47
N LEU A 25 -37.38 -19.38 7.72
CA LEU A 25 -37.11 -18.10 7.04
C LEU A 25 -37.10 -16.93 8.03
N SER A 26 -38.13 -16.83 8.89
CA SER A 26 -38.17 -15.83 9.96
C SER A 26 -37.00 -15.98 10.94
N ALA A 27 -36.64 -17.21 11.32
CA ALA A 27 -35.50 -17.44 12.20
C ALA A 27 -34.17 -17.04 11.55
N ARG A 28 -34.00 -17.29 10.23
CA ARG A 28 -32.83 -16.83 9.47
C ARG A 28 -32.72 -15.31 9.46
N LEU A 29 -33.78 -14.60 9.03
CA LEU A 29 -33.74 -13.14 8.89
C LEU A 29 -33.50 -12.43 10.23
N ARG A 30 -34.07 -12.94 11.34
CA ARG A 30 -33.82 -12.42 12.69
C ARG A 30 -32.36 -12.66 13.13
N LEU A 31 -31.79 -13.83 12.84
CA LEU A 31 -30.38 -14.09 13.13
C LEU A 31 -29.42 -13.27 12.28
N GLU A 32 -29.71 -13.06 10.99
CA GLU A 32 -28.92 -12.17 10.13
C GLU A 32 -28.93 -10.73 10.67
N ALA A 33 -30.08 -10.22 11.11
CA ALA A 33 -30.18 -8.90 11.74
C ALA A 33 -29.43 -8.81 13.09
N VAL A 34 -29.60 -9.79 13.99
CA VAL A 34 -28.94 -9.79 15.31
C VAL A 34 -27.43 -9.96 15.19
N LEU A 35 -26.95 -10.83 14.30
CA LEU A 35 -25.52 -11.07 14.10
C LEU A 35 -24.83 -9.95 13.31
N ALA A 36 -25.54 -9.22 12.45
CA ALA A 36 -25.02 -7.98 11.85
C ALA A 36 -24.78 -6.86 12.88
N GLY A 37 -25.46 -6.94 14.04
CA GLY A 37 -25.25 -6.06 15.19
C GLY A 37 -24.32 -6.60 16.27
N ALA A 38 -23.65 -7.74 16.04
CA ALA A 38 -22.74 -8.38 16.99
C ALA A 38 -21.27 -8.00 16.75
N ASP A 39 -20.46 -7.95 17.81
CA ASP A 39 -19.02 -7.80 17.69
C ASP A 39 -18.37 -9.14 17.32
N LEU A 40 -18.19 -9.33 16.02
CA LEU A 40 -17.57 -10.52 15.44
C LEU A 40 -16.07 -10.34 15.17
N LEU A 41 -15.48 -9.20 15.52
CA LEU A 41 -14.06 -8.90 15.32
C LEU A 41 -13.25 -9.23 16.60
N PRO A 42 -12.38 -10.25 16.59
CA PRO A 42 -11.60 -10.60 17.78
C PRO A 42 -10.60 -9.48 18.14
N PRO A 43 -10.69 -8.87 19.34
CA PRO A 43 -9.88 -7.70 19.68
C PRO A 43 -8.39 -8.05 19.78
N GLY A 44 -7.53 -7.23 19.17
CA GLY A 44 -6.07 -7.40 19.14
C GLY A 44 -5.53 -8.20 17.95
N LEU A 45 -6.36 -8.58 16.97
CA LEU A 45 -5.89 -9.03 15.66
C LEU A 45 -5.32 -7.86 14.83
N PRO A 46 -4.39 -8.12 13.88
CA PRO A 46 -4.16 -7.21 12.77
C PRO A 46 -5.47 -7.03 11.97
N PRO A 47 -5.93 -5.80 11.68
CA PRO A 47 -7.14 -5.57 10.86
C PRO A 47 -7.05 -6.13 9.43
N SER A 48 -5.84 -6.37 8.93
CA SER A 48 -5.53 -7.05 7.66
C SER A 48 -5.57 -8.58 7.72
N ALA A 49 -5.64 -9.18 8.90
CA ALA A 49 -5.58 -10.62 9.08
C ALA A 49 -6.86 -11.33 8.60
N THR A 50 -6.69 -12.57 8.14
CA THR A 50 -7.81 -13.47 7.82
C THR A 50 -7.82 -14.63 8.80
N VAL A 51 -8.95 -14.81 9.51
CA VAL A 51 -9.14 -15.93 10.44
C VAL A 51 -10.20 -16.87 9.90
N CYS A 52 -9.84 -18.14 9.70
CA CYS A 52 -10.78 -19.21 9.42
C CYS A 52 -11.07 -19.95 10.73
N ILE A 53 -12.33 -19.97 11.18
CA ILE A 53 -12.77 -20.79 12.31
C ILE A 53 -13.64 -21.93 11.76
N ARG A 54 -13.24 -23.19 12.03
CA ARG A 54 -13.88 -24.40 11.52
C ARG A 54 -15.29 -24.58 12.07
N ARG A 55 -15.44 -24.31 13.37
CA ARG A 55 -16.68 -24.45 14.12
C ARG A 55 -16.64 -23.53 15.34
N LEU A 56 -17.57 -22.58 15.38
CA LEU A 56 -17.91 -21.87 16.60
C LEU A 56 -19.19 -22.49 17.18
N MET A 57 -19.22 -22.70 18.50
CA MET A 57 -20.43 -23.06 19.24
C MET A 57 -21.06 -21.78 19.79
N ASP A 58 -22.38 -21.78 20.00
CA ASP A 58 -23.04 -20.69 20.72
C ASP A 58 -22.42 -20.55 22.12
N PRO A 59 -21.78 -19.41 22.45
CA PRO A 59 -21.06 -19.23 23.71
C PRO A 59 -22.01 -19.09 24.91
N LYS A 60 -23.30 -18.81 24.68
CA LYS A 60 -24.30 -18.68 25.74
C LYS A 60 -25.69 -19.09 25.25
N PRO A 61 -25.94 -20.41 25.11
CA PRO A 61 -27.16 -20.95 24.51
C PRO A 61 -28.45 -20.39 25.10
N GLY A 62 -29.41 -20.07 24.23
CA GLY A 62 -30.73 -19.58 24.61
C GLY A 62 -30.81 -18.09 24.97
N VAL A 63 -29.70 -17.36 24.98
CA VAL A 63 -29.69 -15.91 25.29
C VAL A 63 -29.99 -15.05 24.05
N LEU A 64 -29.83 -15.56 22.84
CA LEU A 64 -30.15 -14.83 21.61
C LEU A 64 -31.68 -14.66 21.43
N PRO A 65 -32.20 -13.43 21.21
CA PRO A 65 -33.63 -13.18 21.06
C PRO A 65 -34.14 -13.61 19.67
N LEU A 66 -34.54 -14.88 19.54
CA LEU A 66 -35.10 -15.44 18.30
C LEU A 66 -36.60 -15.13 18.10
N ASN A 67 -37.30 -14.89 19.21
CA ASN A 67 -38.76 -14.69 19.23
C ASN A 67 -39.16 -13.20 19.19
N GLN A 68 -38.19 -12.29 19.21
CA GLN A 68 -38.39 -10.83 19.18
C GLN A 68 -37.48 -10.21 18.11
N GLN A 69 -37.86 -9.06 17.57
CA GLN A 69 -37.13 -8.41 16.49
C GLN A 69 -36.06 -7.45 17.04
N ALA A 70 -34.93 -8.02 17.47
CA ALA A 70 -33.78 -7.28 17.98
C ALA A 70 -32.78 -6.94 16.86
N LEU A 71 -32.03 -5.85 17.03
CA LEU A 71 -31.01 -5.36 16.10
C LEU A 71 -29.56 -5.58 16.57
N ARG A 72 -29.37 -6.09 17.79
CA ARG A 72 -28.07 -6.39 18.42
C ARG A 72 -28.24 -7.56 19.41
N PRO A 73 -27.19 -8.36 19.69
CA PRO A 73 -27.24 -9.36 20.74
C PRO A 73 -27.20 -8.72 22.13
N PRO A 74 -27.66 -9.41 23.20
CA PRO A 74 -27.44 -8.97 24.57
C PRO A 74 -25.95 -8.87 24.91
N ALA A 75 -25.55 -7.83 25.65
CA ALA A 75 -24.14 -7.57 25.99
C ALA A 75 -23.44 -8.81 26.59
N ALA A 76 -24.11 -9.49 27.53
CA ALA A 76 -23.57 -10.68 28.20
C ALA A 76 -23.55 -11.96 27.32
N TRP A 77 -24.04 -11.91 26.07
CA TRP A 77 -23.75 -12.91 25.02
C TRP A 77 -22.56 -12.44 24.16
N ASN A 78 -22.52 -11.13 23.83
CA ASN A 78 -21.45 -10.51 23.05
C ASN A 78 -20.08 -10.62 23.75
N GLU A 79 -20.01 -10.36 25.06
CA GLU A 79 -18.82 -10.57 25.89
C GLU A 79 -18.31 -12.02 25.84
N ALA A 80 -19.24 -12.99 25.88
CA ALA A 80 -18.92 -14.41 25.82
C ALA A 80 -18.43 -14.80 24.42
N LEU A 81 -19.03 -14.25 23.36
CA LEU A 81 -18.55 -14.36 21.98
C LEU A 81 -17.13 -13.82 21.85
N SER A 82 -16.88 -12.55 22.20
CA SER A 82 -15.56 -11.93 22.11
C SER A 82 -14.50 -12.69 22.93
N SER A 83 -14.88 -13.31 24.06
CA SER A 83 -13.98 -14.17 24.85
C SER A 83 -13.63 -15.47 24.14
N VAL A 84 -14.60 -16.21 23.60
CA VAL A 84 -14.36 -17.46 22.86
C VAL A 84 -13.61 -17.19 21.55
N LEU A 85 -13.92 -16.10 20.85
CA LEU A 85 -13.18 -15.65 19.67
C LEU A 85 -11.70 -15.36 20.01
N ARG A 86 -11.43 -14.65 21.10
CA ARG A 86 -10.06 -14.38 21.59
C ARG A 86 -9.31 -15.68 21.93
N GLU A 87 -9.98 -16.65 22.56
CA GLU A 87 -9.40 -17.96 22.88
C GLU A 87 -9.08 -18.78 21.61
N GLN A 88 -9.97 -18.78 20.61
CA GLN A 88 -9.75 -19.45 19.33
C GLN A 88 -8.61 -18.79 18.54
N VAL A 89 -8.54 -17.46 18.51
CA VAL A 89 -7.45 -16.71 17.87
C VAL A 89 -6.10 -16.98 18.55
N ALA A 90 -6.07 -17.01 19.88
CA ALA A 90 -4.86 -17.33 20.64
C ALA A 90 -4.34 -18.76 20.40
N ARG A 91 -5.23 -19.69 20.00
CA ARG A 91 -4.89 -21.08 19.61
C ARG A 91 -4.81 -21.30 18.09
N ALA A 92 -5.01 -20.26 17.28
CA ALA A 92 -5.09 -20.42 15.82
C ALA A 92 -3.76 -20.86 15.23
N ALA A 93 -3.78 -21.92 14.42
CA ALA A 93 -2.61 -22.39 13.71
C ALA A 93 -2.23 -21.37 12.62
N ARG A 94 -0.93 -21.07 12.49
CA ARG A 94 -0.39 -20.15 11.46
C ARG A 94 0.35 -20.97 10.41
N PRO A 95 -0.19 -21.18 9.19
CA PRO A 95 0.45 -22.00 8.15
C PRO A 95 1.82 -21.44 7.73
N ALA A 96 2.04 -20.15 7.97
CA ALA A 96 3.32 -19.49 7.79
C ALA A 96 4.43 -20.02 8.72
N HIS A 97 4.09 -20.38 9.96
CA HIS A 97 5.04 -20.73 11.02
C HIS A 97 5.32 -22.24 11.15
N GLY A 98 4.59 -23.09 10.43
CA GLY A 98 4.81 -24.55 10.46
C GLY A 98 3.65 -25.37 9.90
N VAL A 99 3.74 -26.69 10.07
CA VAL A 99 2.68 -27.62 9.68
C VAL A 99 1.45 -27.43 10.58
N VAL A 100 0.28 -27.24 9.97
CA VAL A 100 -1.00 -27.11 10.68
C VAL A 100 -1.46 -28.49 11.17
N PRO A 101 -1.75 -28.69 12.47
CA PRO A 101 -2.31 -29.95 12.96
C PRO A 101 -3.70 -30.24 12.37
N PRO A 102 -4.06 -31.50 12.04
CA PRO A 102 -5.39 -31.85 11.52
C PRO A 102 -6.56 -31.51 12.46
N GLY A 103 -6.29 -31.34 13.75
CA GLY A 103 -7.23 -30.90 14.79
C GLY A 103 -7.29 -29.38 15.00
N ALA A 104 -6.68 -28.57 14.13
CA ALA A 104 -6.76 -27.11 14.21
C ALA A 104 -8.18 -26.61 13.87
N GLU A 105 -8.91 -26.19 14.90
CA GLU A 105 -10.25 -25.60 14.77
C GLU A 105 -10.22 -24.11 14.36
N ALA A 106 -9.06 -23.46 14.43
CA ALA A 106 -8.84 -22.11 13.94
C ALA A 106 -7.50 -22.01 13.17
N VAL A 107 -7.49 -21.25 12.08
CA VAL A 107 -6.33 -20.96 11.24
C VAL A 107 -6.25 -19.45 10.99
N LEU A 108 -5.07 -18.88 11.10
CA LEU A 108 -4.82 -17.44 11.04
C LEU A 108 -3.73 -17.12 10.00
N PHE A 109 -4.07 -16.23 9.06
CA PHE A 109 -3.14 -15.58 8.13
C PHE A 109 -2.94 -14.12 8.54
N ALA A 110 -1.70 -13.66 8.62
CA ALA A 110 -1.37 -12.31 9.09
C ALA A 110 -1.84 -11.19 8.14
N ASP A 111 -1.78 -11.41 6.82
CA ASP A 111 -2.27 -10.49 5.79
C ASP A 111 -2.65 -11.24 4.48
N PRO A 112 -3.22 -10.57 3.46
CA PRO A 112 -3.58 -11.21 2.19
C PRO A 112 -2.40 -11.79 1.40
N SER A 113 -1.19 -11.24 1.52
CA SER A 113 0.03 -11.79 0.91
C SER A 113 0.43 -13.11 1.53
N GLU A 114 0.34 -13.23 2.87
CA GLU A 114 0.57 -14.49 3.57
C GLU A 114 -0.46 -15.56 3.17
N LEU A 115 -1.73 -15.17 3.03
CA LEU A 115 -2.79 -16.05 2.53
C LEU A 115 -2.51 -16.53 1.10
N LEU A 116 -2.19 -15.62 0.18
CA LEU A 116 -1.89 -15.92 -1.22
C LEU A 116 -0.63 -16.78 -1.39
N ALA A 117 0.40 -16.55 -0.56
CA ALA A 117 1.61 -17.37 -0.51
C ALA A 117 1.33 -18.78 0.04
N CYS A 118 0.59 -18.90 1.14
CA CYS A 118 0.26 -20.19 1.73
C CYS A 118 -0.63 -21.04 0.80
N LEU A 119 -1.62 -20.41 0.14
CA LEU A 119 -2.45 -21.07 -0.87
C LEU A 119 -1.58 -21.64 -1.99
N ALA A 120 -0.67 -20.83 -2.53
CA ALA A 120 0.20 -21.25 -3.62
C ALA A 120 1.19 -22.36 -3.21
N SER A 121 1.76 -22.29 -2.00
CA SER A 121 2.56 -23.38 -1.40
C SER A 121 1.78 -24.70 -1.33
N ASP A 122 0.56 -24.65 -0.78
CA ASP A 122 -0.25 -25.85 -0.59
C ASP A 122 -0.73 -26.43 -1.92
N VAL A 123 -0.97 -25.60 -2.93
CA VAL A 123 -1.28 -26.02 -4.30
C VAL A 123 -0.06 -26.67 -4.96
N SER A 124 1.14 -26.06 -4.90
CA SER A 124 2.37 -26.64 -5.46
C SER A 124 2.80 -27.96 -4.81
N ARG A 125 2.25 -28.26 -3.63
CA ARG A 125 2.45 -29.52 -2.89
C ARG A 125 1.32 -30.53 -3.05
N GLY A 126 0.23 -30.18 -3.73
CA GLY A 126 -0.99 -31.00 -3.81
C GLY A 126 -1.78 -31.13 -2.50
N LEU A 127 -1.42 -30.36 -1.45
CA LEU A 127 -2.02 -30.42 -0.11
C LEU A 127 -3.27 -29.55 0.02
N ALA A 128 -3.45 -28.55 -0.84
CA ALA A 128 -4.52 -27.56 -0.71
C ALA A 128 -5.94 -28.18 -0.69
N SER A 129 -6.14 -29.31 -1.38
CA SER A 129 -7.41 -30.05 -1.38
C SER A 129 -7.71 -30.74 -0.05
N ALA A 130 -6.70 -31.11 0.74
CA ALA A 130 -6.86 -31.77 2.04
C ALA A 130 -7.19 -30.80 3.18
N HIS A 131 -6.69 -29.56 3.09
CA HIS A 131 -6.87 -28.53 4.11
C HIS A 131 -8.29 -27.94 4.09
N TRP A 132 -8.96 -27.94 5.25
CA TRP A 132 -10.39 -27.62 5.33
C TRP A 132 -10.70 -26.14 5.08
N TRP A 133 -9.76 -25.24 5.40
CA TRP A 133 -9.96 -23.79 5.31
C TRP A 133 -9.98 -23.29 3.85
N TRP A 134 -9.18 -23.87 2.95
CA TRP A 134 -9.22 -23.52 1.53
C TRP A 134 -10.59 -23.84 0.90
N ARG A 135 -11.21 -24.96 1.28
CA ARG A 135 -12.59 -25.29 0.85
C ARG A 135 -13.65 -24.32 1.41
N GLY A 136 -13.35 -23.64 2.52
CA GLY A 136 -14.21 -22.63 3.16
C GLY A 136 -13.98 -21.19 2.68
N LEU A 137 -12.83 -20.91 2.06
CA LEU A 137 -12.49 -19.62 1.43
C LEU A 137 -12.79 -19.61 -0.09
N PHE A 138 -12.67 -20.78 -0.73
CA PHE A 138 -12.77 -20.97 -2.18
C PHE A 138 -13.71 -22.15 -2.49
N SER A 139 -14.98 -22.00 -2.10
CA SER A 139 -16.00 -23.05 -2.26
C SER A 139 -16.19 -23.44 -3.73
N ASN A 140 -16.05 -24.75 -4.03
CA ASN A 140 -16.22 -25.35 -5.35
C ASN A 140 -15.26 -24.85 -6.46
N ALA A 141 -14.13 -24.21 -6.11
CA ALA A 141 -13.17 -23.72 -7.07
C ALA A 141 -12.04 -24.72 -7.40
N ASP A 142 -11.55 -24.69 -8.63
CA ASP A 142 -10.23 -25.27 -8.99
C ASP A 142 -9.15 -24.41 -8.32
N LEU A 143 -8.54 -24.94 -7.25
CA LEU A 143 -7.56 -24.21 -6.45
C LEU A 143 -6.31 -23.82 -7.24
N SER A 144 -5.92 -24.59 -8.27
CA SER A 144 -4.77 -24.28 -9.12
C SER A 144 -5.03 -23.06 -9.99
N ARG A 145 -6.19 -23.02 -10.67
CA ARG A 145 -6.64 -21.83 -11.39
C ARG A 145 -6.93 -20.65 -10.45
N THR A 146 -7.34 -20.92 -9.21
CA THR A 146 -7.63 -19.88 -8.21
C THR A 146 -6.37 -19.13 -7.79
N VAL A 147 -5.22 -19.79 -7.66
CA VAL A 147 -3.92 -19.13 -7.39
C VAL A 147 -3.64 -18.09 -8.48
N VAL A 148 -3.61 -18.50 -9.75
CA VAL A 148 -3.32 -17.60 -10.88
C VAL A 148 -4.33 -16.45 -10.95
N THR A 149 -5.62 -16.77 -10.79
CA THR A 149 -6.72 -15.79 -10.84
C THR A 149 -6.60 -14.74 -9.74
N GLU A 150 -6.37 -15.14 -8.49
CA GLU A 150 -6.33 -14.20 -7.36
C GLU A 150 -5.00 -13.43 -7.29
N TRP A 151 -3.88 -14.00 -7.74
CA TRP A 151 -2.61 -13.27 -7.91
C TRP A 151 -2.70 -12.21 -9.02
N LEU A 152 -3.36 -12.50 -10.15
CA LEU A 152 -3.63 -11.51 -11.21
C LEU A 152 -4.65 -10.45 -10.80
N ARG A 153 -5.57 -10.78 -9.89
CA ARG A 153 -6.62 -9.88 -9.38
C ARG A 153 -6.12 -8.93 -8.28
N ALA A 154 -5.11 -9.33 -7.52
CA ALA A 154 -4.56 -8.57 -6.40
C ALA A 154 -3.01 -8.52 -6.47
N PRO A 155 -2.44 -7.97 -7.56
CA PRO A 155 -0.99 -7.95 -7.81
C PRO A 155 -0.20 -7.15 -6.77
N GLU A 156 -0.84 -6.26 -6.00
CA GLU A 156 -0.23 -5.48 -4.91
C GLU A 156 0.42 -6.36 -3.83
N TYR A 157 -0.13 -7.57 -3.58
CA TYR A 157 0.42 -8.50 -2.59
C TYR A 157 1.49 -9.44 -3.15
N VAL A 158 1.62 -9.53 -4.49
CA VAL A 158 2.47 -10.54 -5.15
C VAL A 158 3.95 -10.41 -4.78
N PRO A 159 4.57 -9.21 -4.72
CA PRO A 159 5.96 -9.09 -4.29
C PRO A 159 6.18 -9.49 -2.83
N SER A 160 5.24 -9.19 -1.94
CA SER A 160 5.26 -9.61 -0.54
C SER A 160 5.11 -11.15 -0.40
N ALA A 161 4.25 -11.76 -1.20
CA ALA A 161 4.08 -13.21 -1.27
C ALA A 161 5.34 -13.92 -1.81
N LEU A 162 5.99 -13.36 -2.83
CA LEU A 162 7.23 -13.90 -3.40
C LEU A 162 8.43 -13.77 -2.45
N GLU A 163 8.57 -12.65 -1.73
CA GLU A 163 9.56 -12.50 -0.65
C GLU A 163 9.38 -13.56 0.45
N PHE A 164 8.14 -13.77 0.88
CA PHE A 164 7.79 -14.80 1.87
C PHE A 164 8.13 -16.23 1.40
N LEU A 165 7.75 -16.59 0.17
CA LEU A 165 8.06 -17.91 -0.43
C LEU A 165 9.56 -18.10 -0.67
N THR A 166 10.29 -17.02 -0.92
CA THR A 166 11.75 -17.04 -1.09
C THR A 166 12.44 -17.36 0.24
N ARG A 167 12.02 -16.72 1.35
CA ARG A 167 12.51 -17.05 2.70
C ARG A 167 12.27 -18.52 3.07
N ARG A 168 11.13 -19.09 2.66
CA ARG A 168 10.79 -20.52 2.85
C ARG A 168 11.42 -21.47 1.83
N ARG A 169 12.14 -20.96 0.82
CA ARG A 169 12.74 -21.71 -0.30
C ARG A 169 11.73 -22.49 -1.16
N GLU A 170 10.47 -22.08 -1.13
CA GLU A 170 9.35 -22.70 -1.85
C GLU A 170 9.12 -22.08 -3.24
N VAL A 171 9.74 -20.92 -3.49
CA VAL A 171 9.48 -20.05 -4.65
C VAL A 171 9.56 -20.74 -6.02
N ARG A 172 10.50 -21.67 -6.26
CA ARG A 172 10.59 -22.38 -7.55
C ARG A 172 9.36 -23.24 -7.84
N ALA A 173 8.87 -23.98 -6.84
CA ALA A 173 7.70 -24.84 -7.00
C ALA A 173 6.41 -24.03 -7.20
N VAL A 174 6.29 -22.89 -6.52
CA VAL A 174 5.15 -21.98 -6.67
C VAL A 174 5.17 -21.23 -8.00
N VAL A 175 6.31 -20.68 -8.41
CA VAL A 175 6.40 -19.92 -9.65
C VAL A 175 6.19 -20.83 -10.87
N SER A 176 6.55 -22.11 -10.79
CA SER A 176 6.20 -23.13 -11.81
C SER A 176 4.71 -23.53 -11.85
N LEU A 177 3.83 -22.97 -11.00
CA LEU A 177 2.37 -23.08 -11.19
C LEU A 177 1.86 -22.18 -12.33
N PHE A 178 2.63 -21.14 -12.69
CA PHE A 178 2.29 -20.20 -13.74
C PHE A 178 2.91 -20.66 -15.06
N THR A 179 2.20 -20.46 -16.17
CA THR A 179 2.82 -20.55 -17.49
C THR A 179 3.62 -19.27 -17.78
N PRO A 180 4.65 -19.30 -18.66
CA PRO A 180 5.41 -18.10 -19.02
C PRO A 180 4.56 -16.87 -19.44
N PRO A 181 3.48 -16.97 -20.25
CA PRO A 181 2.63 -15.82 -20.54
C PRO A 181 1.83 -15.33 -19.33
N GLU A 182 1.41 -16.20 -18.41
CA GLU A 182 0.76 -15.78 -17.15
C GLU A 182 1.76 -15.07 -16.23
N ALA A 183 3.02 -15.52 -16.17
CA ALA A 183 4.08 -14.84 -15.44
C ALA A 183 4.41 -13.45 -16.02
N ARG A 184 4.46 -13.31 -17.36
CA ARG A 184 4.61 -12.00 -18.04
C ARG A 184 3.42 -11.08 -17.77
N ALA A 185 2.20 -11.61 -17.83
CA ALA A 185 0.98 -10.85 -17.52
C ALA A 185 0.96 -10.40 -16.05
N LEU A 186 1.39 -11.26 -15.13
CA LEU A 186 1.50 -10.96 -13.71
C LEU A 186 2.57 -9.89 -13.42
N LEU A 187 3.76 -10.00 -14.01
CA LEU A 187 4.81 -8.96 -13.95
C LEU A 187 4.28 -7.62 -14.48
N THR A 188 3.54 -7.64 -15.60
CA THR A 188 2.91 -6.45 -16.17
C THR A 188 1.91 -5.80 -15.20
N ARG A 189 1.10 -6.61 -14.48
CA ARG A 189 0.17 -6.11 -13.46
C ARG A 189 0.86 -5.56 -12.22
N VAL A 190 1.92 -6.23 -11.74
CA VAL A 190 2.75 -5.75 -10.63
C VAL A 190 3.36 -4.39 -10.97
N LEU A 191 3.99 -4.24 -12.15
CA LEU A 191 4.57 -2.96 -12.59
C LEU A 191 3.52 -1.84 -12.63
N GLN A 192 2.35 -2.09 -13.25
CA GLN A 192 1.24 -1.11 -13.30
C GLN A 192 0.85 -0.60 -11.91
N VAL A 193 0.68 -1.49 -10.93
CA VAL A 193 0.23 -1.14 -9.57
C VAL A 193 1.33 -0.51 -8.70
N HIS A 194 2.60 -0.70 -9.05
CA HIS A 194 3.74 0.04 -8.47
C HIS A 194 4.06 1.38 -9.17
N GLY A 195 3.27 1.77 -10.19
CA GLY A 195 3.46 3.01 -10.94
C GLY A 195 4.47 2.95 -12.07
N LEU A 196 4.90 1.75 -12.46
CA LEU A 196 5.96 1.52 -13.43
C LEU A 196 5.39 1.14 -14.80
N SER A 197 5.92 1.76 -15.85
CA SER A 197 5.52 1.46 -17.22
C SER A 197 6.11 0.12 -17.68
N ALA A 198 5.25 -0.87 -17.94
CA ALA A 198 5.67 -2.14 -18.52
C ALA A 198 6.30 -1.98 -19.92
N ALA A 199 5.98 -0.91 -20.65
CA ALA A 199 6.61 -0.60 -21.94
C ALA A 199 8.11 -0.26 -21.80
N ALA A 200 8.61 0.03 -20.60
CA ALA A 200 10.04 0.18 -20.35
C ALA A 200 10.82 -1.17 -20.36
N LEU A 201 10.12 -2.31 -20.28
CA LEU A 201 10.70 -3.64 -20.50
C LEU A 201 10.92 -3.95 -21.99
N ASP A 202 10.12 -3.33 -22.85
CA ASP A 202 10.10 -3.57 -24.30
C ASP A 202 10.70 -2.36 -25.07
N ALA A 203 11.41 -1.48 -24.35
CA ALA A 203 12.05 -0.29 -24.92
C ALA A 203 13.35 -0.67 -25.66
N PRO A 204 13.53 -0.25 -26.93
CA PRO A 204 14.74 -0.58 -27.68
C PRO A 204 15.98 0.03 -27.02
N SER A 205 17.06 -0.75 -26.98
CA SER A 205 18.37 -0.31 -26.47
C SER A 205 18.76 1.02 -27.10
N ARG A 206 18.81 2.08 -26.28
CA ARG A 206 19.52 3.30 -26.67
C ARG A 206 21.00 2.99 -26.61
N ASP A 207 21.58 2.69 -27.77
CA ASP A 207 23.03 2.62 -27.93
C ASP A 207 23.65 3.88 -27.32
N VAL A 208 24.57 3.71 -26.38
CA VAL A 208 25.37 4.82 -25.81
C VAL A 208 26.52 5.14 -26.77
N GLY A 209 26.16 5.33 -28.04
CA GLY A 209 26.98 5.82 -29.14
C GLY A 209 26.81 7.33 -29.34
N GLY A 210 26.68 8.08 -28.23
CA GLY A 210 26.56 9.54 -28.20
C GLY A 210 27.84 10.16 -27.63
N GLU A 211 28.38 11.13 -28.36
CA GLU A 211 29.69 11.77 -28.17
C GLU A 211 30.11 12.01 -26.70
N ARG A 212 31.22 11.40 -26.30
CA ARG A 212 32.00 11.88 -25.14
C ARG A 212 32.61 13.25 -25.48
N PRO A 213 32.46 14.29 -24.64
CA PRO A 213 33.30 15.47 -24.71
C PRO A 213 34.79 15.09 -24.62
N THR A 214 35.60 15.63 -25.52
CA THR A 214 37.02 15.29 -25.66
C THR A 214 37.87 15.97 -24.57
N VAL A 215 38.03 15.29 -23.43
CA VAL A 215 39.04 15.63 -22.43
C VAL A 215 40.39 15.02 -22.86
N PRO A 216 41.50 15.79 -22.91
CA PRO A 216 42.81 15.28 -23.34
C PRO A 216 43.38 14.26 -22.34
N ALA A 217 44.16 13.31 -22.87
CA ALA A 217 44.60 12.13 -22.13
C ALA A 217 45.72 12.40 -21.09
N SER A 218 45.80 11.53 -20.08
CA SER A 218 46.95 11.43 -19.17
C SER A 218 47.24 9.97 -18.80
N SER A 219 47.95 9.30 -19.72
CA SER A 219 48.73 8.06 -19.54
C SER A 219 48.00 6.74 -19.19
N PRO A 220 48.49 5.58 -19.69
CA PRO A 220 47.85 4.28 -19.51
C PRO A 220 48.38 3.49 -18.31
N SER A 221 47.63 2.48 -17.89
CA SER A 221 48.18 1.29 -17.23
C SER A 221 47.54 0.05 -17.83
N THR A 222 48.38 -0.85 -18.35
CA THR A 222 47.99 -2.02 -19.12
C THR A 222 47.50 -3.16 -18.23
N LEU A 223 46.21 -3.47 -18.33
CA LEU A 223 45.68 -4.80 -18.04
C LEU A 223 44.98 -5.34 -19.29
N LYS A 224 45.08 -6.66 -19.48
CA LYS A 224 44.84 -7.30 -20.77
C LYS A 224 43.36 -7.35 -21.12
N SER A 225 43.07 -7.12 -22.40
CA SER A 225 41.79 -7.39 -23.03
C SER A 225 41.65 -8.89 -23.30
N ASP A 226 41.32 -9.68 -22.27
CA ASP A 226 40.78 -11.03 -22.51
C ASP A 226 39.33 -10.90 -23.00
N GLY A 227 39.09 -11.32 -24.24
CA GLY A 227 37.82 -11.22 -24.96
C GLY A 227 36.73 -12.13 -24.39
N THR A 228 36.28 -11.82 -23.17
CA THR A 228 35.15 -12.49 -22.53
C THR A 228 33.86 -11.79 -22.94
N VAL A 229 32.94 -12.52 -23.56
CA VAL A 229 31.57 -12.02 -23.78
C VAL A 229 31.00 -11.66 -22.42
N LEU A 230 30.65 -10.38 -22.22
CA LEU A 230 29.98 -9.91 -21.00
C LEU A 230 28.61 -10.57 -20.91
N ALA A 231 28.55 -11.71 -20.21
CA ALA A 231 27.31 -12.36 -19.85
C ALA A 231 26.50 -11.37 -19.00
N THR A 232 25.43 -10.81 -19.58
CA THR A 232 24.64 -9.73 -19.01
C THR A 232 24.16 -10.13 -17.61
N SER A 233 24.80 -9.60 -16.57
CA SER A 233 24.42 -9.89 -15.19
C SER A 233 23.01 -9.39 -14.94
N ALA A 234 22.16 -10.21 -14.31
CA ALA A 234 20.78 -9.84 -14.04
C ALA A 234 20.73 -8.51 -13.25
N PRO A 235 19.95 -7.49 -13.66
CA PRO A 235 19.98 -6.16 -13.05
C PRO A 235 19.66 -6.14 -11.55
N TRP A 236 18.97 -7.17 -11.07
CA TRP A 236 18.57 -7.35 -9.67
C TRP A 236 19.55 -8.17 -8.82
N GLU A 237 20.69 -8.62 -9.35
CA GLU A 237 21.59 -9.58 -8.70
C GLU A 237 22.01 -9.20 -7.26
N SER A 238 22.24 -7.90 -7.01
CA SER A 238 22.59 -7.35 -5.69
C SER A 238 21.46 -7.39 -4.66
N TRP A 239 20.21 -7.59 -5.08
CA TRP A 239 19.02 -7.54 -4.22
C TRP A 239 18.19 -8.82 -4.26
N ALA A 240 18.24 -9.60 -5.35
CA ALA A 240 17.44 -10.79 -5.59
C ALA A 240 18.24 -11.95 -6.22
N PRO A 241 19.38 -12.37 -5.63
CA PRO A 241 20.20 -13.47 -6.15
C PRO A 241 19.47 -14.82 -6.21
N GLU A 242 18.35 -14.98 -5.49
CA GLU A 242 17.50 -16.17 -5.53
C GLU A 242 16.87 -16.40 -6.91
N ALA A 243 16.73 -15.36 -7.75
CA ALA A 243 16.31 -15.49 -9.14
C ALA A 243 17.25 -16.39 -9.98
N ARG A 244 18.51 -16.59 -9.56
CA ARG A 244 19.43 -17.58 -10.14
C ARG A 244 18.93 -19.03 -10.07
N THR A 245 17.90 -19.31 -9.26
CA THR A 245 17.26 -20.63 -9.20
C THR A 245 16.24 -20.89 -10.32
N LEU A 246 15.90 -19.86 -11.10
CA LEU A 246 14.89 -19.88 -12.18
C LEU A 246 15.50 -19.74 -13.59
N LYS A 247 16.78 -20.10 -13.78
CA LYS A 247 17.50 -20.01 -15.06
C LYS A 247 16.78 -20.66 -16.25
N ASP A 248 15.97 -21.68 -15.98
CA ASP A 248 15.23 -22.43 -16.99
C ASP A 248 14.09 -21.61 -17.65
N SER A 249 13.71 -20.44 -17.11
CA SER A 249 12.58 -19.67 -17.63
C SER A 249 12.68 -18.16 -17.36
N ARG A 250 12.80 -17.37 -18.45
CA ARG A 250 13.10 -15.93 -18.40
C ARG A 250 12.01 -15.10 -17.71
N GLU A 251 10.74 -15.32 -18.08
CA GLU A 251 9.61 -14.54 -17.52
C GLU A 251 9.43 -14.83 -16.01
N HIS A 252 9.71 -16.05 -15.57
CA HIS A 252 9.72 -16.42 -14.15
C HIS A 252 10.88 -15.80 -13.38
N GLY A 253 12.08 -15.77 -13.98
CA GLY A 253 13.25 -15.07 -13.42
C GLY A 253 13.05 -13.55 -13.32
N ALA A 254 12.46 -12.94 -14.35
CA ALA A 254 12.15 -11.51 -14.40
C ALA A 254 11.05 -11.12 -13.40
N LEU A 255 9.96 -11.90 -13.33
CA LEU A 255 8.91 -11.73 -12.32
C LEU A 255 9.50 -11.73 -10.90
N LEU A 256 10.29 -12.74 -10.56
CA LEU A 256 10.88 -12.85 -9.23
C LEU A 256 11.91 -11.74 -8.95
N GLY A 257 12.81 -11.47 -9.89
CA GLY A 257 13.86 -10.46 -9.75
C GLY A 257 13.32 -9.04 -9.57
N VAL A 258 12.35 -8.64 -10.40
CA VAL A 258 11.67 -7.34 -10.28
C VAL A 258 10.86 -7.25 -8.99
N ALA A 259 10.09 -8.28 -8.64
CA ALA A 259 9.27 -8.29 -7.42
C ALA A 259 10.12 -8.20 -6.14
N LEU A 260 11.21 -8.96 -6.04
CA LEU A 260 12.12 -8.88 -4.90
C LEU A 260 12.87 -7.53 -4.85
N THR A 261 13.24 -6.94 -6.00
CA THR A 261 13.87 -5.60 -6.02
C THR A 261 12.88 -4.52 -5.57
N LEU A 262 11.61 -4.56 -6.01
CA LEU A 262 10.55 -3.67 -5.53
C LEU A 262 10.35 -3.73 -4.01
N ARG A 263 10.58 -4.90 -3.38
CA ARG A 263 10.47 -5.10 -1.93
C ARG A 263 11.72 -4.72 -1.14
N ARG A 264 12.91 -4.98 -1.69
CA ARG A 264 14.21 -4.88 -0.99
C ARG A 264 14.96 -3.58 -1.31
N ALA A 265 14.64 -2.93 -2.42
CA ALA A 265 15.25 -1.68 -2.89
C ALA A 265 14.26 -0.86 -3.76
N PRO A 266 13.13 -0.36 -3.18
CA PRO A 266 12.07 0.33 -3.92
C PRO A 266 12.50 1.63 -4.63
N VAL A 267 13.61 2.25 -4.23
CA VAL A 267 14.22 3.41 -4.90
C VAL A 267 15.00 2.97 -6.15
N GLU A 268 15.77 1.89 -6.05
CA GLU A 268 16.57 1.34 -7.15
C GLU A 268 15.67 0.80 -8.28
N ALA A 269 14.58 0.09 -7.91
CA ALA A 269 13.56 -0.39 -8.84
C ALA A 269 12.85 0.74 -9.63
N ARG A 270 13.04 2.01 -9.23
CA ARG A 270 12.45 3.21 -9.85
C ARG A 270 13.44 4.09 -10.58
N ARG A 271 14.73 3.74 -10.59
CA ARG A 271 15.70 4.40 -11.48
C ARG A 271 15.30 4.14 -12.93
N LEU A 272 15.39 5.17 -13.77
CA LEU A 272 15.00 5.12 -15.19
C LEU A 272 15.74 4.02 -15.99
N GLU A 273 16.91 3.61 -15.50
CA GLU A 273 17.79 2.59 -16.09
C GLU A 273 17.36 1.14 -15.77
N PHE A 274 16.61 0.91 -14.68
CA PHE A 274 16.37 -0.44 -14.16
C PHE A 274 15.54 -1.31 -15.12
N LEU A 275 14.36 -0.83 -15.54
CA LEU A 275 13.46 -1.61 -16.40
C LEU A 275 14.00 -1.83 -17.82
N PRO A 276 14.65 -0.85 -18.49
CA PRO A 276 15.37 -1.11 -19.73
C PRO A 276 16.46 -2.18 -19.58
N ALA A 277 17.20 -2.19 -18.47
CA ALA A 277 18.17 -3.25 -18.19
C ALA A 277 17.50 -4.63 -17.99
N VAL A 278 16.29 -4.69 -17.43
CA VAL A 278 15.49 -5.93 -17.35
C VAL A 278 15.10 -6.43 -18.74
N GLY A 279 14.68 -5.55 -19.64
CA GLY A 279 14.40 -5.86 -21.04
C GLY A 279 15.63 -6.44 -21.74
N ILE A 280 16.74 -5.70 -21.72
CA ILE A 280 18.02 -6.12 -22.32
C ILE A 280 18.48 -7.49 -21.78
N TRP A 281 18.33 -7.76 -20.48
CA TRP A 281 18.66 -9.07 -19.90
C TRP A 281 17.77 -10.21 -20.43
N ARG A 282 16.45 -9.98 -20.46
CA ARG A 282 15.46 -10.96 -20.93
C ARG A 282 15.68 -11.31 -22.40
N ASP A 283 16.05 -10.32 -23.20
CA ASP A 283 16.18 -10.41 -24.64
C ASP A 283 17.59 -10.92 -25.05
N ALA A 284 18.65 -10.60 -24.30
CA ALA A 284 19.99 -11.17 -24.52
C ALA A 284 20.03 -12.70 -24.31
N HIS A 285 19.21 -13.20 -23.38
CA HIS A 285 18.99 -14.65 -23.18
C HIS A 285 18.07 -15.29 -24.25
N GLU A 286 17.55 -14.52 -25.21
CA GLU A 286 16.91 -15.03 -26.44
C GLU A 286 17.95 -15.42 -27.49
N ALA A 287 18.86 -14.50 -27.81
CA ALA A 287 19.90 -14.70 -28.82
C ALA A 287 20.83 -15.90 -28.52
N LEU A 288 21.03 -16.22 -27.24
CA LEU A 288 21.82 -17.38 -26.78
C LEU A 288 21.05 -18.71 -26.76
N ALA A 289 19.72 -18.69 -26.94
CA ALA A 289 18.87 -19.88 -26.88
C ALA A 289 18.43 -20.37 -28.28
N VAL A 290 18.51 -19.53 -29.31
CA VAL A 290 18.34 -19.94 -30.71
C VAL A 290 19.59 -20.71 -31.15
N PRO A 291 19.48 -21.96 -31.63
CA PRO A 291 20.61 -22.64 -32.26
C PRO A 291 21.01 -21.87 -33.51
N SER A 292 22.21 -21.27 -33.52
CA SER A 292 22.71 -20.55 -34.68
C SER A 292 22.78 -21.52 -35.88
N PRO A 293 22.09 -21.23 -37.01
CA PRO A 293 22.17 -22.08 -38.18
C PRO A 293 23.61 -22.04 -38.70
N PHE A 294 24.23 -23.22 -38.84
CA PHE A 294 25.61 -23.35 -39.31
C PHE A 294 25.77 -22.66 -40.68
N ALA A 295 26.51 -21.54 -40.70
CA ALA A 295 27.04 -21.00 -41.93
C ALA A 295 28.04 -22.02 -42.51
N PRO A 296 27.89 -22.47 -43.76
CA PRO A 296 28.80 -23.45 -44.35
C PRO A 296 30.19 -22.82 -44.51
N HIS A 297 31.21 -23.52 -44.02
CA HIS A 297 32.58 -23.05 -44.08
C HIS A 297 33.11 -23.19 -45.53
N GLU A 298 33.23 -22.09 -46.27
CA GLU A 298 33.81 -22.11 -47.63
C GLU A 298 35.29 -22.53 -47.59
N ALA A 299 35.54 -23.81 -47.82
CA ALA A 299 36.88 -24.35 -47.98
C ALA A 299 37.45 -24.00 -49.36
N ARG A 300 38.22 -22.91 -49.44
CA ARG A 300 39.04 -22.61 -50.61
C ARG A 300 40.28 -23.50 -50.63
N HIS A 301 40.36 -24.43 -51.57
CA HIS A 301 41.49 -24.65 -52.50
C HIS A 301 41.15 -25.78 -53.48
N ALA A 302 41.87 -25.86 -54.62
CA ALA A 302 41.44 -26.65 -55.79
C ALA A 302 42.51 -27.62 -56.30
N ALA A 303 42.07 -28.79 -56.76
CA ALA A 303 42.74 -29.64 -57.74
C ALA A 303 41.71 -30.55 -58.46
N PRO A 304 41.84 -30.84 -59.77
CA PRO A 304 40.90 -31.68 -60.54
C PRO A 304 41.54 -33.05 -60.93
N PRO A 305 40.95 -33.84 -61.84
CA PRO A 305 39.78 -34.71 -61.64
C PRO A 305 40.09 -36.19 -61.97
N GLU A 306 39.12 -37.11 -61.81
CA GLU A 306 38.76 -38.15 -62.83
C GLU A 306 37.52 -38.99 -62.35
N PRO A 307 36.85 -39.76 -63.24
CA PRO A 307 35.48 -40.28 -63.00
C PRO A 307 35.41 -41.77 -62.60
N VAL A 308 34.20 -42.27 -62.26
CA VAL A 308 33.71 -43.60 -62.73
C VAL A 308 32.19 -43.77 -62.59
N VAL A 309 31.67 -44.69 -63.41
CA VAL A 309 30.29 -45.13 -63.72
C VAL A 309 29.44 -45.61 -62.53
N ALA A 310 28.10 -45.64 -62.72
CA ALA A 310 27.07 -45.97 -61.72
C ALA A 310 26.64 -47.46 -61.65
N SER A 311 25.95 -47.84 -60.56
CA SER A 311 25.01 -48.98 -60.41
C SER A 311 24.12 -48.73 -59.18
N VAL A 312 22.78 -48.61 -59.29
CA VAL A 312 21.73 -49.66 -59.35
C VAL A 312 21.33 -50.24 -57.96
N LEU A 313 20.02 -50.29 -57.72
CA LEU A 313 19.32 -50.66 -56.45
C LEU A 313 18.61 -52.02 -56.58
N PRO A 314 18.26 -52.71 -55.47
CA PRO A 314 16.99 -53.47 -55.42
C PRO A 314 16.14 -53.37 -54.11
N LYS A 315 14.83 -53.57 -54.29
CA LYS A 315 13.74 -54.03 -53.36
C LYS A 315 13.33 -55.48 -53.78
N PRO A 316 12.35 -56.28 -53.21
CA PRO A 316 11.08 -56.06 -52.45
C PRO A 316 11.16 -56.61 -50.99
N HIS A 317 10.17 -57.10 -50.21
CA HIS A 317 8.76 -57.61 -50.23
C HIS A 317 8.09 -57.28 -48.85
N SER A 318 6.86 -57.58 -48.38
CA SER A 318 5.57 -58.22 -48.83
C SER A 318 4.42 -57.73 -47.87
N GLU A 319 3.11 -57.72 -48.21
CA GLU A 319 2.02 -58.74 -47.97
C GLU A 319 1.76 -59.19 -46.50
N ALA A 320 0.53 -59.46 -46.03
CA ALA A 320 -0.86 -59.28 -46.55
C ALA A 320 -1.93 -59.37 -45.42
N ALA A 321 -3.22 -59.17 -45.76
CA ALA A 321 -4.41 -59.25 -44.87
C ALA A 321 -5.29 -60.52 -45.16
N PRO A 322 -6.45 -60.70 -44.49
CA PRO A 322 -7.76 -60.16 -44.95
C PRO A 322 -8.56 -59.48 -43.79
N ASP A 323 -9.90 -59.28 -43.71
CA ASP A 323 -11.10 -59.81 -44.40
C ASP A 323 -12.34 -58.86 -44.26
N ASP A 324 -13.48 -59.17 -44.90
CA ASP A 324 -14.65 -58.28 -45.17
C ASP A 324 -15.93 -58.58 -44.33
N THR A 325 -16.95 -57.70 -44.21
CA THR A 325 -18.06 -57.55 -45.21
C THR A 325 -19.04 -56.36 -45.00
N GLU A 326 -19.27 -55.62 -46.09
CA GLU A 326 -20.49 -54.99 -46.67
C GLU A 326 -21.70 -54.49 -45.83
N PHE A 327 -22.18 -53.26 -46.13
CA PHE A 327 -23.35 -53.04 -47.03
C PHE A 327 -23.55 -51.57 -47.49
N ALA A 328 -24.03 -51.35 -48.72
CA ALA A 328 -24.34 -50.05 -49.40
C ALA A 328 -25.18 -50.32 -50.69
N PRO A 329 -25.45 -49.39 -51.65
CA PRO A 329 -25.37 -47.91 -51.69
C PRO A 329 -26.83 -47.34 -51.84
N PRO A 330 -27.37 -46.61 -52.87
CA PRO A 330 -26.88 -45.90 -54.09
C PRO A 330 -27.14 -44.36 -54.05
N VAL A 331 -27.29 -43.70 -55.22
CA VAL A 331 -27.55 -42.25 -55.45
C VAL A 331 -28.31 -42.01 -56.78
N ASP A 332 -29.00 -40.86 -56.95
CA ASP A 332 -29.49 -40.20 -58.20
C ASP A 332 -30.30 -38.92 -57.84
N ASP A 333 -30.58 -37.89 -58.68
CA ASP A 333 -29.83 -37.26 -59.79
C ASP A 333 -30.35 -35.82 -60.15
N LEU A 334 -29.56 -35.06 -60.94
CA LEU A 334 -29.76 -33.82 -61.76
C LEU A 334 -30.98 -32.84 -61.66
N LEU A 335 -30.62 -31.53 -61.67
CA LEU A 335 -31.10 -30.38 -62.51
C LEU A 335 -32.17 -29.34 -62.07
N LYS A 336 -31.77 -28.05 -62.31
CA LYS A 336 -32.51 -26.77 -62.59
C LYS A 336 -33.03 -25.86 -61.43
N GLY A 337 -32.67 -24.56 -61.53
CA GLY A 337 -33.28 -23.39 -60.83
C GLY A 337 -34.39 -22.70 -61.67
N PRO A 338 -34.86 -21.46 -61.38
CA PRO A 338 -34.11 -20.21 -61.03
C PRO A 338 -34.30 -19.77 -59.55
N GLY A 339 -33.89 -18.59 -59.02
CA GLY A 339 -33.68 -17.22 -59.54
C GLY A 339 -34.96 -16.36 -59.37
N LEU A 340 -34.98 -15.08 -58.95
CA LEU A 340 -33.94 -14.04 -58.79
C LEU A 340 -34.26 -13.04 -57.63
N GLU A 341 -33.25 -12.27 -57.20
CA GLU A 341 -33.30 -10.84 -56.77
C GLU A 341 -34.13 -10.40 -55.51
N THR A 342 -33.88 -9.26 -54.83
CA THR A 342 -32.84 -8.20 -54.99
C THR A 342 -32.28 -7.71 -53.64
N SER A 343 -31.09 -7.09 -53.67
CA SER A 343 -30.43 -6.26 -52.65
C SER A 343 -30.93 -4.79 -52.70
N PRO A 344 -30.57 -3.81 -51.80
CA PRO A 344 -29.25 -3.64 -51.17
C PRO A 344 -29.17 -3.06 -49.73
N SER A 345 -27.94 -2.69 -49.37
CA SER A 345 -27.43 -2.22 -48.06
C SER A 345 -27.28 -0.68 -48.00
N GLU A 346 -26.60 -0.20 -46.94
CA GLU A 346 -26.07 1.17 -46.71
C GLU A 346 -27.12 2.27 -46.35
N GLY A 347 -26.78 3.31 -45.59
CA GLY A 347 -25.54 3.54 -44.82
C GLY A 347 -25.41 4.94 -44.19
N ALA A 348 -24.78 4.99 -43.00
CA ALA A 348 -24.01 6.10 -42.42
C ALA A 348 -24.63 7.49 -42.03
N THR A 349 -24.29 7.90 -40.79
CA THR A 349 -23.89 9.26 -40.32
C THR A 349 -24.87 10.42 -40.01
N THR A 350 -24.68 10.93 -38.76
CA THR A 350 -24.66 12.34 -38.28
C THR A 350 -25.90 13.17 -37.87
N LYS A 351 -25.73 13.78 -36.67
CA LYS A 351 -26.08 15.15 -36.20
C LYS A 351 -27.53 15.53 -35.78
N GLN A 352 -27.62 15.96 -34.51
CA GLN A 352 -28.16 17.25 -34.02
C GLN A 352 -29.17 17.99 -34.94
N SER A 353 -30.38 18.35 -34.49
CA SER A 353 -30.57 19.47 -33.55
C SER A 353 -32.02 19.68 -33.04
N ALA A 354 -32.16 20.59 -32.08
CA ALA A 354 -33.34 20.88 -31.25
C ALA A 354 -34.54 21.58 -31.92
N SER A 355 -35.71 21.45 -31.27
CA SER A 355 -36.76 22.47 -31.14
C SER A 355 -37.67 22.17 -29.93
N ARG A 356 -38.64 23.02 -29.55
CA ARG A 356 -38.52 24.32 -28.84
C ARG A 356 -39.93 24.72 -28.31
N GLY A 357 -39.99 25.33 -27.12
CA GLY A 357 -41.20 25.79 -26.41
C GLY A 357 -40.88 25.91 -24.92
N GLU A 358 -40.75 27.05 -24.22
CA GLU A 358 -41.37 28.40 -24.32
C GLU A 358 -42.89 28.42 -24.05
N ALA A 359 -43.46 29.32 -23.25
CA ALA A 359 -42.96 30.57 -22.59
C ALA A 359 -43.94 31.02 -21.45
N THR A 360 -43.76 32.03 -20.56
CA THR A 360 -42.73 33.09 -20.29
C THR A 360 -42.95 33.72 -18.87
N THR A 361 -41.87 34.07 -18.13
CA THR A 361 -41.76 35.19 -17.12
C THR A 361 -42.71 35.23 -15.88
N ALA A 362 -42.52 36.02 -14.82
CA ALA A 362 -41.58 37.11 -14.43
C ALA A 362 -41.14 36.91 -12.93
N ASP A 363 -40.08 37.49 -12.33
CA ASP A 363 -39.54 38.89 -12.29
C ASP A 363 -40.47 39.89 -11.58
N GLU A 364 -40.06 40.83 -10.71
CA GLU A 364 -38.76 41.19 -10.08
C GLU A 364 -39.08 41.89 -8.72
N GLY A 365 -38.11 42.19 -7.82
CA GLY A 365 -38.38 43.06 -6.65
C GLY A 365 -37.30 43.17 -5.56
N VAL A 366 -36.75 44.37 -5.36
CA VAL A 366 -35.76 44.74 -4.32
C VAL A 366 -36.37 45.77 -3.36
N LEU A 367 -36.09 45.70 -2.04
CA LEU A 367 -35.89 46.91 -1.20
C LEU A 367 -35.17 46.67 0.16
N GLU A 368 -34.13 47.47 0.38
CA GLU A 368 -33.62 48.17 1.59
C GLU A 368 -33.70 47.63 3.05
N ARG A 369 -32.76 48.14 3.86
CA ARG A 369 -32.73 48.11 5.35
C ARG A 369 -33.53 49.30 5.94
N PRO A 370 -33.82 49.28 7.25
CA PRO A 370 -33.07 50.20 8.12
C PRO A 370 -32.60 49.58 9.45
N ASP A 371 -31.69 50.27 10.14
CA ASP A 371 -31.19 49.91 11.47
C ASP A 371 -32.14 50.35 12.60
N THR A 372 -32.08 49.71 13.79
CA THR A 372 -31.87 50.41 15.09
C THR A 372 -31.72 49.47 16.31
N HIS A 373 -30.95 49.96 17.28
CA HIS A 373 -30.66 49.53 18.65
C HIS A 373 -31.52 48.43 19.35
N GLY A 374 -30.82 47.50 20.01
CA GLY A 374 -30.58 47.69 21.46
C GLY A 374 -30.84 46.54 22.46
N VAL A 375 -30.05 46.57 23.55
CA VAL A 375 -30.24 45.92 24.86
C VAL A 375 -30.02 44.39 24.97
N SER A 376 -28.95 44.03 25.68
CA SER A 376 -28.67 42.68 26.18
C SER A 376 -29.47 42.35 27.44
N LYS A 377 -29.71 41.05 27.72
CA LYS A 377 -29.78 40.54 29.10
C LYS A 377 -29.40 39.06 29.20
N ALA A 378 -28.66 38.73 30.26
CA ALA A 378 -28.35 37.36 30.64
C ALA A 378 -29.51 36.75 31.46
N ILE A 379 -29.47 35.43 31.67
CA ILE A 379 -30.34 34.70 32.60
C ILE A 379 -29.43 33.92 33.55
N GLU A 380 -29.56 34.20 34.85
CA GLU A 380 -28.81 33.56 35.93
C GLU A 380 -29.53 32.32 36.48
N SER A 381 -28.80 31.47 37.21
CA SER A 381 -29.35 30.31 37.92
C SER A 381 -29.80 30.68 39.35
N PRO A 382 -30.90 30.11 39.87
CA PRO A 382 -31.34 30.33 41.26
C PRO A 382 -30.59 29.42 42.27
N PRO A 383 -30.44 29.86 43.54
CA PRO A 383 -29.76 29.12 44.62
C PRO A 383 -30.70 28.30 45.53
N SER A 384 -30.13 27.52 46.46
CA SER A 384 -30.86 26.79 47.52
C SER A 384 -30.14 26.80 48.88
N ASP A 385 -30.77 27.42 49.88
CA ASP A 385 -30.60 27.16 51.32
C ASP A 385 -31.75 26.24 51.82
N GLY A 386 -31.73 25.56 52.98
CA GLY A 386 -30.68 25.38 54.00
C GLY A 386 -31.25 25.05 55.40
N ARG A 387 -30.56 24.19 56.18
CA ARG A 387 -30.79 23.85 57.63
C ARG A 387 -32.03 22.94 57.91
N THR A 388 -32.15 22.15 59.01
CA THR A 388 -31.35 22.00 60.25
C THR A 388 -31.38 20.56 60.86
N LEU A 389 -30.46 20.29 61.81
CA LEU A 389 -30.25 19.08 62.68
C LEU A 389 -31.19 19.08 63.94
N PRO A 390 -31.14 18.18 64.98
CA PRO A 390 -30.07 17.22 65.40
C PRO A 390 -30.45 15.88 66.14
N ARG A 391 -29.41 15.05 66.46
CA ARG A 391 -29.10 14.24 67.70
C ARG A 391 -30.21 13.51 68.53
N HIS A 392 -30.00 12.40 69.26
CA HIS A 392 -29.01 11.28 69.32
C HIS A 392 -29.41 10.34 70.51
N ALA A 393 -29.45 9.01 70.36
CA ALA A 393 -29.38 8.01 71.46
C ALA A 393 -29.06 6.59 70.93
N SER A 394 -28.70 5.66 71.82
CA SER A 394 -28.33 4.23 71.57
C SER A 394 -28.59 3.42 72.87
N PRO A 395 -28.46 2.07 72.99
CA PRO A 395 -27.80 1.09 72.08
C PRO A 395 -28.49 -0.31 71.92
N ALA A 396 -27.81 -1.23 71.19
CA ALA A 396 -27.87 -2.72 71.26
C ALA A 396 -29.19 -3.46 70.88
N SER A 397 -29.21 -4.67 70.30
CA SER A 397 -28.17 -5.56 69.73
C SER A 397 -28.82 -6.67 68.86
N ALA A 398 -28.12 -7.13 67.79
CA ALA A 398 -28.34 -8.37 66.98
C ALA A 398 -29.77 -8.61 66.38
N THR A 399 -29.99 -9.04 65.13
CA THR A 399 -29.25 -9.99 64.27
C THR A 399 -29.40 -9.66 62.77
N GLU A 400 -28.46 -10.19 61.96
CA GLU A 400 -28.49 -10.52 60.51
C GLU A 400 -29.12 -9.59 59.43
N ASP A 401 -28.34 -9.52 58.33
CA ASP A 401 -28.66 -9.16 56.94
C ASP A 401 -28.72 -7.69 56.47
N LEU A 402 -28.29 -7.53 55.21
CA LEU A 402 -28.28 -6.39 54.29
C LEU A 402 -27.46 -5.11 54.61
N SER A 403 -26.80 -4.63 53.55
CA SER A 403 -26.30 -3.25 53.37
C SER A 403 -25.10 -2.76 54.20
N ARG A 404 -23.89 -3.06 53.72
CA ARG A 404 -22.74 -2.14 53.82
C ARG A 404 -21.98 -2.02 52.50
N SER A 405 -22.11 -0.88 51.83
CA SER A 405 -21.28 -0.49 50.69
C SER A 405 -19.82 -0.34 51.13
N PRO A 406 -18.85 -1.03 50.49
CA PRO A 406 -17.44 -0.78 50.74
C PRO A 406 -17.00 0.59 50.23
N VAL A 407 -16.08 1.22 50.96
CA VAL A 407 -15.37 2.44 50.57
C VAL A 407 -14.79 2.30 49.16
N HIS A 408 -14.92 3.34 48.32
CA HIS A 408 -14.23 3.42 47.03
C HIS A 408 -12.71 3.59 47.23
N THR A 409 -12.01 2.48 47.48
CA THR A 409 -10.57 2.40 47.21
C THR A 409 -10.37 2.44 45.70
N THR A 410 -9.82 3.53 45.18
CA THR A 410 -9.44 3.71 43.77
C THR A 410 -8.23 2.85 43.43
N THR A 411 -8.45 1.54 43.29
CA THR A 411 -7.50 0.63 42.65
C THR A 411 -7.27 1.12 41.21
N PRO A 412 -6.03 1.35 40.77
CA PRO A 412 -5.77 1.69 39.37
C PRO A 412 -6.21 0.52 38.46
N PRO A 413 -6.62 0.79 37.22
CA PRO A 413 -7.05 -0.27 36.31
C PRO A 413 -5.92 -1.28 36.12
N THR A 414 -6.19 -2.54 36.45
CA THR A 414 -5.24 -3.64 36.28
C THR A 414 -4.80 -3.68 34.81
N PRO A 415 -3.50 -3.53 34.49
CA PRO A 415 -3.05 -3.56 33.10
C PRO A 415 -3.41 -4.90 32.48
N LEU A 416 -3.94 -4.86 31.25
CA LEU A 416 -4.15 -6.05 30.43
C LEU A 416 -2.81 -6.78 30.33
N ARG A 417 -2.76 -7.99 30.91
CA ARG A 417 -1.54 -8.76 31.15
C ARG A 417 -0.74 -8.89 29.85
N GLU A 418 0.37 -8.17 29.75
CA GLU A 418 1.18 -8.14 28.54
C GLU A 418 1.67 -9.56 28.22
N LEU A 419 1.37 -10.01 27.00
CA LEU A 419 1.98 -11.20 26.42
C LEU A 419 3.42 -10.84 26.04
N GLU A 420 4.34 -10.98 27.00
CA GLU A 420 5.78 -10.78 26.75
C GLU A 420 6.21 -11.59 25.51
N PRO A 421 6.66 -10.93 24.43
CA PRO A 421 7.00 -11.63 23.20
C PRO A 421 8.36 -12.32 23.34
N PRO A 422 8.50 -13.60 22.95
CA PRO A 422 9.77 -14.30 23.03
C PRO A 422 10.85 -13.58 22.20
N SER A 423 12.10 -13.65 22.68
CA SER A 423 13.24 -12.91 22.14
C SER A 423 13.66 -13.41 20.74
N GLY A 424 12.99 -12.89 19.72
CA GLY A 424 13.22 -13.21 18.31
C GLY A 424 12.09 -12.62 17.46
N ARG A 425 12.05 -11.29 17.34
CA ARG A 425 10.89 -10.53 16.83
C ARG A 425 10.53 -10.89 15.38
N ALA A 426 9.53 -11.75 15.21
CA ALA A 426 8.86 -12.01 13.96
C ALA A 426 7.92 -10.85 13.57
N TRP A 427 7.61 -10.75 12.27
CA TRP A 427 6.54 -9.89 11.75
C TRP A 427 5.18 -10.38 12.26
N GLY A 428 4.16 -9.51 12.31
CA GLY A 428 2.80 -9.89 12.71
C GLY A 428 2.50 -9.98 14.22
N LEU A 429 3.40 -9.50 15.08
CA LEU A 429 3.09 -9.11 16.47
C LEU A 429 2.91 -7.59 16.57
N PRO A 430 2.00 -7.09 17.43
CA PRO A 430 1.77 -5.65 17.59
C PRO A 430 2.93 -4.94 18.31
N PHE A 431 3.19 -3.68 17.91
CA PHE A 431 4.08 -2.76 18.62
C PHE A 431 3.29 -1.61 19.22
N SER A 432 3.30 -1.46 20.55
CA SER A 432 2.79 -0.27 21.23
C SER A 432 3.77 0.89 21.09
N THR A 433 3.31 2.07 20.65
CA THR A 433 4.08 3.32 20.55
C THR A 433 3.31 4.47 21.19
N ARG A 434 4.02 5.49 21.69
CA ARG A 434 3.43 6.77 22.15
C ARG A 434 3.60 7.91 21.11
N LEU A 435 3.90 7.55 19.87
CA LEU A 435 4.18 8.43 18.75
C LEU A 435 3.44 7.97 17.48
N GLY A 436 2.25 7.38 17.64
CA GLY A 436 1.43 6.86 16.53
C GLY A 436 1.06 7.92 15.49
N GLY A 437 1.00 9.19 15.91
CA GLY A 437 0.73 10.32 15.04
C GLY A 437 1.82 10.62 14.00
N LEU A 438 3.02 10.03 14.13
CA LEU A 438 4.05 10.08 13.08
C LEU A 438 3.54 9.59 11.72
N PHE A 439 2.62 8.62 11.69
CA PHE A 439 2.08 8.08 10.43
C PHE A 439 1.19 9.08 9.68
N TYR A 440 0.62 10.09 10.35
CA TYR A 440 -0.09 11.19 9.69
C TYR A 440 0.83 12.05 8.80
N LEU A 441 2.15 12.01 9.03
CA LEU A 441 3.13 12.66 8.16
C LEU A 441 3.19 12.01 6.77
N VAL A 442 2.69 10.79 6.57
CA VAL A 442 2.50 10.22 5.23
C VAL A 442 1.43 11.01 4.46
N ASN A 443 0.26 11.29 5.08
CA ASN A 443 -0.76 12.13 4.45
C ASN A 443 -0.24 13.55 4.14
N LEU A 444 0.68 14.08 4.95
CA LEU A 444 1.41 15.32 4.62
C LEU A 444 2.31 15.15 3.39
N GLY A 445 3.11 14.07 3.31
CA GLY A 445 4.00 13.80 2.17
C GLY A 445 3.25 13.59 0.85
N LEU A 446 2.12 12.89 0.89
CA LEU A 446 1.20 12.72 -0.23
C LEU A 446 0.53 14.05 -0.62
N PHE A 447 -0.02 14.79 0.35
CA PHE A 447 -0.64 16.10 0.10
C PHE A 447 0.34 17.09 -0.55
N LEU A 448 1.62 17.04 -0.18
CA LEU A 448 2.65 17.92 -0.74
C LEU A 448 3.18 17.48 -2.11
N GLU A 449 2.62 16.42 -2.70
CA GLU A 449 3.06 15.86 -3.99
C GLU A 449 4.55 15.43 -3.97
N LEU A 450 5.06 15.03 -2.79
CA LEU A 450 6.40 14.45 -2.63
C LEU A 450 6.40 12.93 -2.91
N TYR A 451 5.22 12.30 -2.81
CA TYR A 451 4.98 10.88 -3.01
C TYR A 451 3.63 10.65 -3.69
N GLY A 452 3.54 9.61 -4.51
CA GLY A 452 2.28 9.18 -5.14
C GLY A 452 1.49 8.18 -4.29
N ASP A 453 0.16 8.25 -4.37
CA ASP A 453 -0.78 7.29 -3.80
C ASP A 453 -1.29 6.31 -4.89
N PHE A 454 -2.34 5.53 -4.57
CA PHE A 454 -2.99 4.63 -5.52
C PHE A 454 -3.70 5.33 -6.70
N SER A 455 -4.01 6.63 -6.59
CA SER A 455 -4.66 7.41 -7.64
C SER A 455 -3.65 7.99 -8.64
N MET A 456 -2.44 8.30 -8.18
CA MET A 456 -1.32 8.76 -9.00
C MET A 456 -0.08 7.85 -8.83
N PRO A 457 -0.17 6.53 -9.14
CA PRO A 457 0.89 5.60 -8.79
C PRO A 457 2.20 5.88 -9.53
N ALA A 458 2.12 6.39 -10.76
CA ALA A 458 3.27 6.80 -11.58
C ALA A 458 3.82 8.20 -11.24
N HIS A 459 3.44 8.80 -10.11
CA HIS A 459 3.98 10.10 -9.69
C HIS A 459 5.51 10.01 -9.49
N PRO A 460 6.30 11.01 -9.93
CA PRO A 460 7.70 11.09 -9.58
C PRO A 460 7.84 11.27 -8.06
N ASN A 461 8.30 10.23 -7.37
CA ASN A 461 8.50 10.25 -5.92
C ASN A 461 9.85 10.91 -5.60
N LEU A 462 9.95 11.54 -4.42
CA LEU A 462 11.24 11.93 -3.84
C LEU A 462 12.14 10.68 -3.73
N PRO A 463 13.44 10.72 -4.10
CA PRO A 463 14.36 9.57 -4.02
C PRO A 463 14.87 9.32 -2.58
N LEU A 464 13.93 9.25 -1.65
CA LEU A 464 14.08 9.03 -0.21
C LEU A 464 12.90 8.14 0.21
N SER A 465 13.12 7.04 0.92
CA SER A 465 11.99 6.22 1.40
C SER A 465 11.06 7.04 2.28
N LEU A 466 9.74 6.86 2.08
CA LEU A 466 8.69 7.52 2.83
C LEU A 466 8.84 7.35 4.34
N TRP A 467 9.31 6.19 4.80
CA TRP A 467 9.51 5.92 6.23
C TRP A 467 10.72 6.68 6.81
N ASP A 468 11.71 7.00 5.97
CA ASP A 468 12.83 7.87 6.34
C ASP A 468 12.45 9.35 6.25
N PHE A 469 11.59 9.76 5.31
CA PHE A 469 10.95 11.07 5.34
C PHE A 469 10.16 11.27 6.65
N VAL A 470 9.29 10.32 7.03
CA VAL A 470 8.58 10.34 8.32
C VAL A 470 9.56 10.38 9.50
N THR A 471 10.67 9.64 9.42
CA THR A 471 11.71 9.66 10.47
C THR A 471 12.40 11.03 10.59
N LEU A 472 12.80 11.64 9.48
CA LEU A 472 13.58 12.88 9.44
C LEU A 472 12.75 14.12 9.77
N VAL A 473 11.50 14.17 9.29
CA VAL A 473 10.55 15.24 9.56
C VAL A 473 10.00 15.09 10.98
N GLY A 474 9.57 13.89 11.38
CA GLY A 474 9.02 13.61 12.71
C GLY A 474 9.98 14.00 13.84
N ARG A 475 11.25 13.59 13.75
CA ARG A 475 12.30 13.94 14.73
C ARG A 475 12.55 15.45 14.92
N ARG A 476 12.16 16.29 13.95
CA ARG A 476 12.27 17.76 14.02
C ARG A 476 10.96 18.47 14.30
N LEU A 477 9.83 17.75 14.26
CA LEU A 477 8.53 18.26 14.66
C LEU A 477 8.28 17.99 16.16
N CYS A 478 8.60 16.79 16.65
CA CYS A 478 8.54 16.43 18.07
C CYS A 478 9.37 17.37 18.96
N VAL A 479 8.87 17.63 20.18
CA VAL A 479 9.62 18.29 21.25
C VAL A 479 10.37 17.25 22.08
N ASP A 480 9.72 16.12 22.38
CA ASP A 480 10.34 14.93 22.95
C ASP A 480 10.33 13.79 21.90
N PRO A 481 11.43 13.55 21.17
CA PRO A 481 11.49 12.51 20.14
C PRO A 481 11.60 11.08 20.70
N ARG A 482 11.59 10.87 22.03
CA ARG A 482 11.60 9.54 22.71
C ARG A 482 12.46 8.49 22.01
N PRO A 483 13.81 8.58 22.05
CA PRO A 483 14.69 7.69 21.27
C PRO A 483 14.52 6.19 21.56
N SER A 484 13.93 5.84 22.70
CA SER A 484 13.60 4.47 23.11
C SER A 484 12.29 3.91 22.53
N ASP A 485 11.41 4.74 21.97
CA ASP A 485 10.13 4.30 21.42
C ASP A 485 10.33 3.32 20.24
N PRO A 486 9.60 2.18 20.20
CA PRO A 486 9.79 1.18 19.15
C PRO A 486 9.45 1.68 17.74
N VAL A 487 8.69 2.76 17.56
CA VAL A 487 8.35 3.30 16.23
C VAL A 487 9.58 3.62 15.39
N TRP A 488 10.67 4.10 15.99
CA TRP A 488 11.91 4.40 15.27
C TRP A 488 12.60 3.15 14.72
N LYS A 489 12.39 1.99 15.36
CA LYS A 489 12.85 0.68 14.87
C LYS A 489 11.92 0.14 13.81
N VAL A 490 10.60 0.34 13.95
CA VAL A 490 9.61 -0.01 12.91
C VAL A 490 9.86 0.77 11.63
N LEU A 491 10.01 2.11 11.69
CA LEU A 491 10.32 2.95 10.53
C LEU A 491 11.64 2.57 9.86
N ALA A 492 12.68 2.21 10.63
CA ALA A 492 13.94 1.72 10.06
C ALA A 492 13.79 0.36 9.35
N LEU A 493 12.98 -0.56 9.90
CA LEU A 493 12.67 -1.84 9.26
C LEU A 493 11.84 -1.67 7.98
N LEU A 494 10.88 -0.73 7.99
CA LEU A 494 10.06 -0.41 6.82
C LEU A 494 10.88 0.27 5.71
N ALA A 495 11.83 1.14 6.06
CA ALA A 495 12.81 1.73 5.14
C ALA A 495 13.86 0.74 4.61
N GLY A 496 13.86 -0.52 5.07
CA GLY A 496 14.89 -1.52 4.74
C GLY A 496 16.29 -1.20 5.28
N ARG A 497 16.42 -0.26 6.23
CA ARG A 497 17.73 0.20 6.71
C ARG A 497 18.46 -0.88 7.50
N LYS A 498 19.74 -1.07 7.15
CA LYS A 498 20.67 -1.94 7.87
C LYS A 498 20.89 -1.41 9.31
N PRO A 499 21.18 -2.28 10.29
CA PRO A 499 21.55 -1.83 11.63
C PRO A 499 22.69 -0.80 11.60
N GLY A 500 22.48 0.37 12.21
CA GLY A 500 23.43 1.48 12.22
C GLY A 500 23.30 2.47 11.06
N ALA A 501 22.55 2.17 9.99
CA ALA A 501 22.35 3.11 8.88
C ALA A 501 21.47 4.31 9.29
N LEU A 502 21.90 5.51 8.90
CA LEU A 502 21.20 6.76 9.19
C LEU A 502 19.99 6.95 8.26
N PRO A 503 18.89 7.57 8.73
CA PRO A 503 17.74 7.85 7.88
C PRO A 503 18.13 8.83 6.77
N GLY A 504 17.80 8.50 5.52
CA GLY A 504 18.17 9.30 4.35
C GLY A 504 19.66 9.31 3.99
N GLN A 505 20.46 8.36 4.50
CA GLN A 505 21.90 8.26 4.22
C GLN A 505 22.26 8.23 2.72
N ASP A 506 21.43 7.57 1.90
CA ASP A 506 21.66 7.42 0.45
C ASP A 506 20.89 8.45 -0.40
N PHE A 507 20.18 9.41 0.24
CA PHE A 507 19.43 10.46 -0.44
C PHE A 507 20.33 11.66 -0.74
N ALA A 508 20.41 12.06 -2.01
CA ALA A 508 21.10 13.28 -2.46
C ALA A 508 20.09 14.44 -2.58
N PRO A 509 20.09 15.42 -1.65
CA PRO A 509 19.15 16.53 -1.70
C PRO A 509 19.56 17.58 -2.75
N PRO A 510 18.61 18.34 -3.32
CA PRO A 510 18.93 19.40 -4.28
C PRO A 510 19.76 20.52 -3.64
N ASP A 511 20.62 21.18 -4.44
CA ASP A 511 21.37 22.35 -3.95
C ASP A 511 20.54 23.65 -3.92
N ALA A 512 19.34 23.65 -4.49
CA ALA A 512 18.48 24.82 -4.56
C ALA A 512 17.04 24.51 -4.11
N TRP A 513 16.45 25.45 -3.37
CA TRP A 513 15.09 25.39 -2.85
C TRP A 513 14.20 26.45 -3.46
N ARG A 514 13.00 26.04 -3.87
CA ARG A 514 11.90 26.89 -4.33
C ARG A 514 10.60 26.22 -3.90
N ILE A 515 9.82 26.84 -3.01
CA ILE A 515 8.50 26.30 -2.64
C ILE A 515 7.59 26.34 -3.87
N PRO A 516 6.89 25.25 -4.24
CA PRO A 516 5.90 25.28 -5.32
C PRO A 516 4.82 26.36 -5.05
N PRO A 517 4.51 27.27 -5.99
CA PRO A 517 3.53 28.35 -5.74
C PRO A 517 2.12 27.89 -5.32
N ALA A 518 1.77 26.62 -5.61
CA ALA A 518 0.55 25.98 -5.11
C ALA A 518 0.56 25.76 -3.58
N TRP A 519 1.69 25.43 -2.97
CA TRP A 519 1.83 25.21 -1.53
C TRP A 519 1.55 26.48 -0.72
N LEU A 520 1.88 27.66 -1.26
CA LEU A 520 1.63 28.95 -0.61
C LEU A 520 0.15 29.37 -0.60
N ARG A 521 -0.74 28.70 -1.35
CA ARG A 521 -2.18 29.05 -1.43
C ARG A 521 -2.84 29.16 -0.05
N THR A 522 -2.45 28.32 0.91
CA THR A 522 -2.97 28.33 2.29
C THR A 522 -2.59 29.59 3.09
N PHE A 523 -1.54 30.32 2.70
CA PHE A 523 -1.01 31.47 3.44
C PHE A 523 -1.44 32.82 2.86
N ARG A 524 -2.17 32.85 1.73
CA ARG A 524 -2.63 34.06 1.01
C ARG A 524 -3.64 34.96 1.77
N ALA A 525 -3.99 34.61 3.01
CA ALA A 525 -5.07 35.27 3.75
C ALA A 525 -4.69 36.65 4.33
N ALA A 526 -3.41 37.03 4.28
CA ALA A 526 -2.96 38.38 4.62
C ALA A 526 -2.63 39.15 3.33
N CYS A 527 -3.49 40.11 3.01
CA CYS A 527 -2.99 41.34 2.37
C CYS A 527 -1.87 41.92 3.26
N ASP A 528 -0.88 42.56 2.66
CA ASP A 528 0.32 43.07 3.35
C ASP A 528 1.20 41.99 4.01
N SER A 529 1.28 40.80 3.39
CA SER A 529 2.30 39.82 3.79
C SER A 529 3.73 40.36 3.50
N HIS A 530 4.44 40.79 4.55
CA HIS A 530 5.80 41.32 4.45
C HIS A 530 6.81 40.18 4.33
N TRP A 531 7.43 40.02 3.15
CA TRP A 531 8.49 39.06 2.90
C TRP A 531 9.86 39.74 3.00
N THR A 532 10.86 39.02 3.51
CA THR A 532 12.24 39.51 3.61
C THR A 532 13.16 38.72 2.70
N TRP A 533 14.16 39.37 2.11
CA TRP A 533 15.22 38.70 1.35
C TRP A 533 16.61 39.13 1.83
N SER A 534 17.58 38.24 1.66
CA SER A 534 18.99 38.51 1.95
C SER A 534 19.91 37.71 1.03
N VAL A 535 21.16 38.14 0.91
CA VAL A 535 22.23 37.35 0.29
C VAL A 535 23.30 37.13 1.34
N ARG A 536 23.66 35.86 1.59
CA ARG A 536 24.75 35.45 2.48
C ARG A 536 25.46 34.22 1.93
N GLU A 537 26.77 34.15 2.12
CA GLU A 537 27.62 33.02 1.70
C GLU A 537 27.41 32.60 0.22
N ARG A 538 27.27 33.59 -0.67
CA ARG A 538 26.95 33.39 -2.11
C ARG A 538 25.63 32.65 -2.37
N ARG A 539 24.62 32.86 -1.53
CA ARG A 539 23.27 32.33 -1.69
C ARG A 539 22.21 33.41 -1.44
N LEU A 540 21.22 33.48 -2.34
CA LEU A 540 20.03 34.31 -2.20
C LEU A 540 18.96 33.54 -1.43
N ARG A 541 18.38 34.17 -0.41
CA ARG A 541 17.26 33.65 0.37
C ARG A 541 16.08 34.60 0.37
N VAL A 542 14.86 34.04 0.35
CA VAL A 542 13.61 34.77 0.58
C VAL A 542 12.78 34.04 1.63
N ARG A 543 12.33 34.79 2.65
CA ARG A 543 11.66 34.28 3.85
C ARG A 543 10.22 34.81 3.93
N HIS A 544 9.30 33.89 4.22
CA HIS A 544 7.89 34.17 4.47
C HIS A 544 7.70 34.59 5.95
N PRO A 545 6.78 35.52 6.28
CA PRO A 545 6.57 35.98 7.66
C PRO A 545 6.15 34.85 8.62
N ALA A 546 5.54 33.77 8.11
CA ALA A 546 5.26 32.55 8.88
C ALA A 546 6.48 31.64 9.14
N GLY A 547 7.70 32.19 9.12
CA GLY A 547 8.91 31.55 9.66
C GLY A 547 9.70 30.62 8.73
N PHE A 548 9.27 30.40 7.49
CA PHE A 548 9.91 29.47 6.53
C PHE A 548 10.54 30.17 5.33
N LEU A 549 11.50 29.51 4.67
CA LEU A 549 12.11 29.98 3.42
C LEU A 549 11.24 29.62 2.21
N VAL A 550 10.84 30.63 1.43
CA VAL A 550 10.20 30.46 0.11
C VAL A 550 11.24 30.00 -0.91
N LEU A 551 12.47 30.49 -0.78
CA LEU A 551 13.55 30.33 -1.75
C LEU A 551 14.91 30.33 -1.06
N ASP A 552 15.83 29.46 -1.51
CA ASP A 552 17.26 29.44 -1.14
C ASP A 552 18.05 28.90 -2.33
N VAL A 553 18.81 29.76 -3.03
CA VAL A 553 19.50 29.44 -4.29
C VAL A 553 20.92 30.00 -4.31
N PRO A 554 21.89 29.39 -5.02
CA PRO A 554 23.17 30.01 -5.33
C PRO A 554 23.02 31.39 -6.00
N CYS A 555 23.82 32.36 -5.59
CA CYS A 555 23.77 33.75 -6.05
C CYS A 555 25.16 34.39 -6.06
N ASP A 556 25.55 35.00 -7.18
CA ASP A 556 26.63 35.98 -7.20
C ASP A 556 26.11 37.34 -6.75
N GLU A 557 26.78 37.98 -5.79
CA GLU A 557 26.27 39.16 -5.07
C GLU A 557 26.02 40.38 -5.96
N ARG A 558 26.63 40.41 -7.16
CA ARG A 558 26.50 41.51 -8.14
C ARG A 558 25.16 41.52 -8.87
N ASP A 559 24.53 40.36 -9.01
CA ASP A 559 23.29 40.18 -9.78
C ASP A 559 22.06 39.97 -8.87
N ALA A 560 22.23 40.15 -7.56
CA ALA A 560 21.26 39.78 -6.53
C ALA A 560 19.85 40.34 -6.77
N ASP A 561 19.71 41.65 -6.98
CA ASP A 561 18.41 42.30 -7.17
C ASP A 561 17.73 41.85 -8.49
N VAL A 562 18.50 41.51 -9.53
CA VAL A 562 17.96 40.95 -10.79
C VAL A 562 17.51 39.50 -10.58
N LEU A 563 18.30 38.71 -9.84
CA LEU A 563 17.98 37.33 -9.49
C LEU A 563 16.70 37.26 -8.63
N VAL A 564 16.58 38.10 -7.60
CA VAL A 564 15.39 38.24 -6.76
C VAL A 564 14.12 38.41 -7.60
N ASN A 565 14.12 39.40 -8.51
CA ASN A 565 12.95 39.68 -9.33
C ASN A 565 12.61 38.53 -10.31
N ARG A 566 13.63 37.90 -10.92
CA ARG A 566 13.45 36.75 -11.82
C ARG A 566 12.86 35.54 -11.09
N GLU A 567 13.41 35.21 -9.93
CA GLU A 567 13.04 34.04 -9.15
C GLU A 567 11.69 34.23 -8.40
N LEU A 568 11.30 35.47 -8.10
CA LEU A 568 10.02 35.78 -7.46
C LEU A 568 8.84 35.96 -8.43
N ALA A 569 9.08 36.17 -9.73
CA ALA A 569 8.03 36.34 -10.73
C ALA A 569 6.91 35.26 -10.70
N PRO A 570 7.17 33.95 -10.48
CA PRO A 570 6.12 32.93 -10.38
C PRO A 570 5.19 33.08 -9.16
N TYR A 571 5.59 33.81 -8.13
CA TYR A 571 4.85 33.97 -6.87
C TYR A 571 3.92 35.18 -6.89
N SER A 572 4.32 36.24 -7.61
CA SER A 572 3.55 37.48 -7.80
C SER A 572 2.23 37.27 -8.55
N VAL A 573 2.13 36.21 -9.37
CA VAL A 573 0.94 35.89 -10.20
C VAL A 573 -0.27 35.40 -9.37
N GLY A 574 -0.19 35.40 -8.04
CA GLY A 574 -1.35 35.12 -7.19
C GLY A 574 -1.22 35.42 -5.71
N SER A 575 -0.24 36.23 -5.29
CA SER A 575 -0.01 36.55 -3.88
C SER A 575 0.35 38.03 -3.76
N ALA A 576 -0.39 38.79 -2.93
CA ALA A 576 -0.02 40.15 -2.58
C ALA A 576 1.00 40.09 -1.42
N PHE A 577 2.25 40.41 -1.72
CA PHE A 577 3.32 40.54 -0.73
C PHE A 577 4.12 41.82 -0.99
N THR A 578 4.64 42.40 0.08
CA THR A 578 5.67 43.44 -0.03
C THR A 578 7.03 42.79 0.23
N LEU A 579 8.08 43.31 -0.41
CA LEU A 579 9.41 42.72 -0.36
C LEU A 579 10.41 43.73 0.21
N SER A 580 11.16 43.32 1.23
CA SER A 580 12.16 44.15 1.91
C SER A 580 13.48 43.40 2.06
N ARG A 581 14.61 44.12 2.03
CA ARG A 581 15.92 43.55 2.30
C ARG A 581 16.11 43.46 3.82
N GLY A 582 16.49 42.29 4.33
CA GLY A 582 16.63 42.04 5.77
C GLY A 582 17.94 41.33 6.13
N ASP A 583 18.34 41.47 7.40
CA ASP A 583 19.55 40.84 7.93
C ASP A 583 19.26 39.46 8.53
N GLU A 584 19.38 38.39 7.73
CA GLU A 584 19.30 37.02 8.27
C GLU A 584 20.46 36.71 9.21
N THR A 585 20.17 36.56 10.50
CA THR A 585 21.11 36.08 11.52
C THR A 585 20.98 34.57 11.73
N GLY A 586 21.38 33.80 10.72
CA GLY A 586 21.41 32.34 10.77
C GLY A 586 22.61 31.77 10.01
N ARG A 587 23.22 30.72 10.56
CA ARG A 587 24.30 29.96 9.90
C ARG A 587 23.70 29.10 8.78
N LEU A 588 24.45 28.87 7.70
CA LEU A 588 24.14 27.83 6.72
C LEU A 588 24.58 26.45 7.25
N ASP A 589 23.67 25.48 7.22
CA ASP A 589 24.01 24.08 7.45
C ASP A 589 24.86 23.58 6.28
N THR A 590 26.06 23.09 6.59
CA THR A 590 27.03 22.63 5.58
C THR A 590 26.74 21.23 5.07
N GLU A 591 25.96 20.44 5.81
CA GLU A 591 25.51 19.12 5.38
C GLU A 591 24.26 19.24 4.49
N PRO A 592 24.25 18.69 3.26
CA PRO A 592 23.13 18.86 2.33
C PRO A 592 21.77 18.41 2.88
N LEU A 593 21.75 17.35 3.69
CA LEU A 593 20.54 16.78 4.28
C LEU A 593 19.96 17.68 5.38
N GLU A 594 20.81 18.17 6.28
CA GLU A 594 20.43 19.13 7.33
C GLU A 594 19.87 20.41 6.71
N ARG A 595 20.57 20.97 5.71
CA ARG A 595 20.14 22.15 4.95
C ARG A 595 18.78 21.95 4.28
N TRP A 596 18.56 20.80 3.63
CA TRP A 596 17.26 20.49 3.00
C TRP A 596 16.12 20.35 4.02
N LEU A 597 16.40 19.80 5.19
CA LEU A 597 15.42 19.71 6.28
C LEU A 597 15.18 21.07 6.95
N GLY A 598 16.19 21.95 6.99
CA GLY A 598 16.09 23.36 7.37
C GLY A 598 15.22 24.19 6.41
N TRP A 599 15.09 23.78 5.14
CA TRP A 599 14.11 24.36 4.22
C TRP A 599 12.70 23.78 4.41
N LEU A 600 12.59 22.44 4.42
CA LEU A 600 11.31 21.74 4.40
C LEU A 600 10.55 21.82 5.74
N VAL A 601 11.21 21.53 6.86
CA VAL A 601 10.51 21.32 8.14
C VAL A 601 9.87 22.60 8.70
N PRO A 602 10.47 23.81 8.60
CA PRO A 602 9.78 25.04 8.99
C PRO A 602 8.49 25.28 8.19
N PHE A 603 8.48 24.98 6.90
CA PHE A 603 7.26 25.05 6.09
C PHE A 603 6.22 24.00 6.53
N CYS A 604 6.64 22.75 6.75
CA CYS A 604 5.76 21.70 7.27
C CYS A 604 5.16 22.09 8.64
N ARG A 605 5.96 22.62 9.57
CA ARG A 605 5.51 23.10 10.89
C ARG A 605 4.47 24.21 10.74
N ALA A 606 4.77 25.27 9.98
CA ALA A 606 3.84 26.37 9.74
C ALA A 606 2.54 25.91 9.06
N ARG A 607 2.60 24.94 8.14
CA ARG A 607 1.44 24.33 7.49
C ARG A 607 0.57 23.53 8.47
N LEU A 608 1.19 22.68 9.28
CA LEU A 608 0.50 21.82 10.25
C LEU A 608 -0.15 22.64 11.36
N CYS A 609 0.57 23.60 11.96
CA CYS A 609 0.02 24.54 12.94
C CYS A 609 -1.24 25.23 12.40
N ARG A 610 -1.17 25.77 11.16
CA ARG A 610 -2.31 26.43 10.51
C ARG A 610 -3.47 25.48 10.16
N ALA A 611 -3.20 24.22 9.85
CA ALA A 611 -4.24 23.23 9.56
C ALA A 611 -4.94 22.72 10.83
N LEU A 612 -4.22 22.66 11.95
CA LEU A 612 -4.71 22.17 13.24
C LEU A 612 -5.28 23.26 14.16
N GLY A 613 -5.10 24.54 13.81
CA GLY A 613 -5.50 25.68 14.64
C GLY A 613 -4.55 25.99 15.81
N VAL A 614 -3.32 25.48 15.75
CA VAL A 614 -2.29 25.62 16.80
C VAL A 614 -1.35 26.80 16.47
N SER A 615 -0.83 27.47 17.50
CA SER A 615 0.20 28.52 17.31
C SER A 615 1.46 27.95 16.65
N SER A 616 2.12 28.73 15.80
CA SER A 616 3.43 28.39 15.24
C SER A 616 4.57 28.45 16.27
N GLU A 617 4.35 29.15 17.38
CA GLU A 617 5.31 29.29 18.49
C GLU A 617 5.18 28.17 19.52
N ASP A 618 3.99 27.56 19.65
CA ASP A 618 3.74 26.45 20.58
C ASP A 618 4.05 25.10 19.94
N ALA A 619 5.34 24.75 19.95
CA ALA A 619 5.82 23.46 19.49
C ALA A 619 5.25 22.28 20.31
N SER A 620 4.95 22.49 21.59
CA SER A 620 4.43 21.46 22.50
C SER A 620 2.96 21.12 22.20
N ALA A 621 2.14 22.12 21.92
CA ALA A 621 0.76 21.91 21.47
C ALA A 621 0.71 21.22 20.09
N LEU A 622 1.66 21.49 19.18
CA LEU A 622 1.76 20.75 17.92
C LEU A 622 2.12 19.27 18.16
N ASP A 623 3.12 19.00 19.00
CA ASP A 623 3.56 17.64 19.33
C ASP A 623 2.42 16.82 19.98
N ALA A 624 1.73 17.42 20.96
CA ALA A 624 0.57 16.82 21.63
C ALA A 624 -0.66 16.64 20.72
N THR A 625 -0.92 17.57 19.79
CA THR A 625 -2.08 17.47 18.89
C THR A 625 -1.85 16.49 17.74
N LEU A 626 -0.62 16.41 17.20
CA LEU A 626 -0.35 15.67 15.97
C LEU A 626 0.41 14.36 16.16
N LEU A 627 1.37 14.29 17.08
CA LEU A 627 2.41 13.25 17.06
C LEU A 627 2.30 12.29 18.25
N ALA A 628 2.11 12.81 19.45
CA ALA A 628 2.19 12.09 20.72
C ALA A 628 0.94 11.26 21.08
N HIS A 629 0.43 10.48 20.12
CA HIS A 629 -0.72 9.58 20.28
C HIS A 629 -0.28 8.16 20.63
N ASP A 630 -0.99 7.49 21.56
CA ASP A 630 -0.78 6.07 21.80
C ASP A 630 -1.40 5.26 20.64
N ALA A 631 -0.62 4.34 20.07
CA ALA A 631 -1.07 3.48 18.99
C ALA A 631 -0.48 2.06 19.08
N ARG A 632 -1.21 1.11 18.51
CA ARG A 632 -0.80 -0.28 18.32
C ARG A 632 -0.55 -0.51 16.82
N LEU A 633 0.72 -0.66 16.45
CA LEU A 633 1.14 -0.87 15.07
C LEU A 633 1.15 -2.37 14.77
N HIS A 634 0.36 -2.83 13.80
CA HIS A 634 0.47 -4.18 13.26
C HIS A 634 1.23 -4.11 11.92
N VAL A 635 2.36 -4.81 11.85
CA VAL A 635 3.28 -4.71 10.71
C VAL A 635 3.58 -6.09 10.15
N THR A 636 3.30 -6.25 8.87
CA THR A 636 3.43 -7.51 8.11
C THR A 636 4.21 -7.25 6.81
N GLU A 637 4.33 -8.23 5.91
CA GLU A 637 4.94 -7.98 4.60
C GLU A 637 4.06 -7.03 3.76
N GLY A 638 2.76 -7.28 3.65
CA GLY A 638 1.84 -6.46 2.86
C GLY A 638 1.36 -5.17 3.53
N HIS A 639 1.37 -5.06 4.86
CA HIS A 639 0.62 -4.03 5.59
C HIS A 639 1.40 -3.32 6.72
N VAL A 640 0.94 -2.09 6.99
CA VAL A 640 1.12 -1.31 8.21
C VAL A 640 -0.27 -0.83 8.65
N ASP A 641 -0.89 -1.53 9.60
CA ASP A 641 -2.14 -1.08 10.22
C ASP A 641 -1.83 -0.29 11.49
N VAL A 642 -2.30 0.96 11.55
CA VAL A 642 -2.09 1.87 12.67
C VAL A 642 -3.38 1.96 13.47
N VAL A 643 -3.47 1.21 14.57
CA VAL A 643 -4.64 1.22 15.45
C VAL A 643 -4.45 2.27 16.54
N LEU A 644 -5.30 3.30 16.53
CA LEU A 644 -5.30 4.43 17.45
C LEU A 644 -6.51 4.34 18.39
N PHE A 645 -6.40 4.88 19.59
CA PHE A 645 -7.53 4.95 20.51
C PHE A 645 -8.48 6.10 20.13
N LEU A 646 -9.75 5.79 19.89
CA LEU A 646 -10.76 6.78 19.49
C LEU A 646 -10.94 7.91 20.52
N SER A 647 -10.71 7.59 21.80
CA SER A 647 -10.72 8.56 22.92
C SER A 647 -9.56 9.55 22.92
N GLN A 648 -8.49 9.30 22.16
CA GLN A 648 -7.33 10.18 22.05
C GLN A 648 -7.34 11.04 20.78
N LEU A 649 -8.12 10.67 19.74
CA LEU A 649 -8.09 11.31 18.43
C LEU A 649 -8.56 12.79 18.48
N PRO A 650 -7.69 13.79 18.24
CA PRO A 650 -8.10 15.18 18.30
C PRO A 650 -8.90 15.54 17.03
N LEU A 651 -10.07 16.15 17.20
CA LEU A 651 -10.95 16.55 16.10
C LEU A 651 -10.24 17.44 15.06
N ALA A 652 -9.23 18.21 15.46
CA ALA A 652 -8.38 18.99 14.57
C ALA A 652 -7.67 18.14 13.50
N VAL A 653 -7.19 16.93 13.83
CA VAL A 653 -6.52 16.02 12.88
C VAL A 653 -7.51 15.53 11.81
N ARG A 654 -8.74 15.19 12.23
CA ARG A 654 -9.84 14.77 11.36
C ARG A 654 -10.34 15.91 10.46
N ILE A 655 -10.44 17.13 10.98
CA ILE A 655 -10.79 18.34 10.19
C ILE A 655 -9.69 18.67 9.18
N ALA A 656 -8.41 18.52 9.55
CA ALA A 656 -7.28 18.68 8.64
C ALA A 656 -7.15 17.54 7.60
N GLY A 657 -7.92 16.44 7.75
CA GLY A 657 -7.88 15.27 6.87
C GLY A 657 -6.57 14.47 6.97
N LEU A 658 -5.80 14.63 8.04
CA LEU A 658 -4.47 14.04 8.21
C LEU A 658 -4.52 12.56 8.64
N ASP A 659 -5.66 12.08 9.11
CA ASP A 659 -5.93 10.70 9.52
C ASP A 659 -6.75 9.90 8.48
N ARG A 660 -6.80 10.38 7.24
CA ARG A 660 -7.41 9.67 6.11
C ARG A 660 -6.72 8.35 5.83
N ASP A 661 -7.51 7.32 5.54
CA ASP A 661 -7.00 6.05 5.00
C ASP A 661 -6.33 6.25 3.64
N ILE A 662 -5.06 5.85 3.59
CA ILE A 662 -4.19 5.96 2.41
C ILE A 662 -4.40 4.76 1.47
N GLY A 663 -4.71 3.59 2.04
CA GLY A 663 -4.88 2.38 1.25
C GLY A 663 -3.54 1.84 0.78
N TRP A 664 -3.28 1.84 -0.53
CA TRP A 664 -2.04 1.33 -1.13
C TRP A 664 -1.01 2.45 -1.34
N LEU A 665 0.25 2.18 -0.98
CA LEU A 665 1.42 3.01 -1.25
C LEU A 665 2.27 2.33 -2.33
N PRO A 666 2.16 2.71 -3.61
CA PRO A 666 2.91 2.10 -4.71
C PRO A 666 4.42 2.14 -4.47
N SER A 667 4.92 3.29 -3.99
CA SER A 667 6.32 3.58 -3.66
C SER A 667 6.93 2.53 -2.73
N GLU A 668 6.33 2.34 -1.56
CA GLU A 668 6.82 1.44 -0.51
C GLU A 668 6.35 -0.01 -0.67
N GLY A 669 5.42 -0.27 -1.59
CA GLY A 669 4.91 -1.61 -1.90
C GLY A 669 4.14 -2.25 -0.74
N ARG A 670 3.38 -1.44 0.00
CA ARG A 670 2.65 -1.80 1.23
C ARG A 670 1.32 -1.07 1.29
N HIS A 671 0.40 -1.57 2.09
CA HIS A 671 -0.75 -0.80 2.56
C HIS A 671 -0.44 -0.03 3.84
N LEU A 672 -1.04 1.16 3.98
CA LEU A 672 -1.14 1.92 5.22
C LEU A 672 -2.61 2.25 5.47
N THR A 673 -3.10 1.93 6.67
CA THR A 673 -4.54 2.06 7.03
C THR A 673 -4.64 2.44 8.51
N PHE A 674 -5.52 3.39 8.82
CA PHE A 674 -5.77 3.89 10.17
C PHE A 674 -7.05 3.27 10.72
N HIS A 675 -6.98 2.74 11.94
CA HIS A 675 -8.09 2.11 12.63
C HIS A 675 -8.30 2.79 13.97
N PHE A 676 -9.55 2.91 14.41
CA PHE A 676 -9.91 3.65 15.62
C PHE A 676 -10.73 2.74 16.55
N GLU A 677 -10.12 2.32 17.67
CA GLU A 677 -10.69 1.44 18.72
C GLU A 677 -11.14 2.25 19.96
#